data_AF-A0A8C3SJJ5-F1
#
_entry.id   AF-A0A8C3SJJ5-F1
#
_cell.length_a   1.000
_cell.length_b   1.000
_cell.length_c   1.000
_cell.angle_alpha   90.00
_cell.angle_beta   90.00
_cell.angle_gamma   90.00
#
_symmetry.space_group_name_H-M   'P 1'
#
loop_
_entity.id
_entity.type
_entity.pdbx_description
1 polymer ?
#
loop_
_entity_poly.entity_id
_entity_poly.type
_entity_poly.pdbx_seq_one_letter_code
_entity_poly.pdbx_strand_id
1 'polypeptide(L)'
;MSSLQKQYGLRHLIVSLVSTGAGGWSPSDSDHYQWLQVDFGSRKQISTIATQGRYSSSDWVTQYRMLYSDTGRNWKPYHQDGNIWAFPGNTNSDSVIRHDLQHPVIARYIRIVPLDWNGEGQIGLRIEVYGCPYWADVINFDGHAVLPYRFRNKKMKTLKDVIILKFKTSESEGVIFHGEGQQGDYITLELKKAKLVLNLNLGSNQYGSIYGHTSVMTGSLLDDHHWHSIVIERHGRNINLTLDRHMQHFRTNGEFDYLDLDYEITFGGMPFSGKPSSNSRKNFKGCMESINYNGNNITDLAKRKKLEPSNGGNVSFSCVEPHTVPVFFNATSYLEVLGRLHQDLLSVNFQFRTWNPNGLLLFSNFADGLGNVEIDLTEGKVSVHINVTQVKKNRIDISSGSGLNDGQWHEIRFLAKENFAVLTIDGDEASAVRTTSPLQVKTGEKYFFGGFLTQTNDSDRFLLQLSFQGCMQFIHVDDQLVDLHAVEQGKLGSFANVSIDMCAIIDRCVPNHCEHGGKCSQTWDSFKCTCDGTGYSGATCHNSIYDLSCEAYKHLGKTSNYYWIDPDGSGALGPLKVYCNMTEDKVWSTVYHDLQMQTSVVGNGPEKYSVLQLNYSATMDQISAITSSAEYCEQYISYSCKMSRLLNTPDGNPYTWWVGKANEKHYYWGGSGPGIQKCACGIERNCTDPKYYCNCDADAKQWRKDAGLLSYKEHLPVSQVVVGDIDRSGSESKLTVGPVRCQGDRNYWNAASFITPSSYLHFSTFQGETSADISFYFKTSAPHGVFLENLGNTDFIKLELKSAIDVSFSFDVGNGPVEIIVRSPNPLNDDQWHRVIAERNVKQASLRVDQLPQEIRKAPSEGHTRLELYSQLYVGAAGGQRGFLGCIRSLRMNGVTLDLEERAKVTLGVKPGCSGHCTSYGMYCENGGKCVEKYNGYSCDCSKTAYDGPFCIKGKSLNGSVLPLIHVYCTSPINGSLQIRYNLGGTREPYNIDVDHRNMANGQPHSVNVTRNERDIVLQLDHYPPASYSLPTASDTQFNSPKALFLGKVIETGKIDQDIYQYNTPGFTGCLSRVQFNQIAPLKAALRPTNTSSHVHVQGELVESNCGASPLTIPPMSAATDPWHLDSASADFPYNGQAIGDGVNRNSAIIGGVIAVVIFTILCTLVFLIRYMFRHKGTYHTNEAKGSESAESADAAIMNNDPNFTETIDESKKEWLI
;
A
#
# COMPACT_ATOMS: atom_id res chain seq x y z
N MET A 1 -12.76 17.63 -35.70
CA MET A 1 -12.65 18.39 -36.97
C MET A 1 -13.55 17.82 -38.07
N SER A 2 -14.78 18.32 -38.15
CA SER A 2 -15.54 18.39 -39.41
C SER A 2 -16.30 19.71 -39.39
N SER A 3 -16.01 20.58 -40.35
CA SER A 3 -16.37 22.00 -40.29
C SER A 3 -17.87 22.24 -40.51
N LEU A 4 -18.46 23.12 -39.70
CA LEU A 4 -19.76 23.74 -39.96
C LEU A 4 -19.71 24.61 -41.23
N GLN A 5 -20.03 24.02 -42.38
CA GLN A 5 -20.35 24.77 -43.60
C GLN A 5 -21.62 24.24 -44.29
N LYS A 6 -22.40 25.18 -44.83
CA LYS A 6 -23.76 24.97 -45.35
C LYS A 6 -23.77 24.07 -46.60
N GLN A 7 -24.54 22.99 -46.57
CA GLN A 7 -25.49 22.69 -47.66
C GLN A 7 -26.68 21.85 -47.16
N TYR A 8 -27.76 21.84 -47.95
CA TYR A 8 -29.11 21.50 -47.48
C TYR A 8 -29.33 20.03 -47.13
N GLY A 9 -29.95 19.78 -45.97
CA GLY A 9 -30.85 18.64 -45.77
C GLY A 9 -30.47 17.62 -44.71
N LEU A 10 -30.84 17.86 -43.45
CA LEU A 10 -31.52 16.87 -42.58
C LEU A 10 -31.95 17.49 -41.22
N ARG A 11 -33.27 17.67 -41.09
CA ARG A 11 -34.13 17.83 -39.89
C ARG A 11 -33.46 18.09 -38.51
N HIS A 12 -33.02 19.34 -38.34
CA HIS A 12 -33.16 20.20 -37.15
C HIS A 12 -32.94 19.65 -35.73
N LEU A 13 -31.78 20.04 -35.16
CA LEU A 13 -31.63 20.40 -33.75
C LEU A 13 -32.73 21.39 -33.32
N ILE A 14 -33.19 21.30 -32.07
CA ILE A 14 -33.80 22.45 -31.38
C ILE A 14 -32.66 23.24 -30.70
N VAL A 15 -32.03 24.11 -31.49
CA VAL A 15 -31.40 25.33 -30.96
C VAL A 15 -32.30 26.47 -31.38
N SER A 16 -33.00 27.09 -30.44
CA SER A 16 -33.77 28.31 -30.70
C SER A 16 -32.81 29.48 -30.86
N LEU A 17 -32.24 29.62 -32.05
CA LEU A 17 -31.34 30.72 -32.40
C LEU A 17 -32.13 32.02 -32.56
N VAL A 18 -32.13 32.88 -31.54
CA VAL A 18 -32.30 34.33 -31.76
C VAL A 18 -31.03 34.84 -32.43
N SER A 19 -31.02 34.82 -33.76
CA SER A 19 -29.81 35.12 -34.53
C SER A 19 -29.49 36.62 -34.52
N THR A 20 -28.64 37.05 -33.60
CA THR A 20 -27.78 38.23 -33.78
C THR A 20 -26.32 37.79 -33.58
N GLY A 21 -25.47 38.15 -34.55
CA GLY A 21 -24.29 37.33 -34.87
C GLY A 21 -23.10 37.46 -33.91
N ALA A 22 -22.81 36.39 -33.17
CA ALA A 22 -21.48 36.11 -32.59
C ALA A 22 -21.31 34.61 -32.23
N GLY A 23 -21.24 33.74 -33.24
CA GLY A 23 -20.54 32.44 -33.22
C GLY A 23 -20.91 31.31 -32.21
N GLY A 24 -21.72 31.52 -31.17
CA GLY A 24 -21.96 30.52 -30.10
C GLY A 24 -23.29 30.71 -29.36
N TRP A 25 -23.55 29.82 -28.40
CA TRP A 25 -24.70 29.89 -27.49
C TRP A 25 -24.43 30.83 -26.33
N SER A 26 -25.45 31.60 -25.96
CA SER A 26 -25.54 32.48 -24.80
C SER A 26 -27.01 32.51 -24.38
N PRO A 27 -27.37 32.23 -23.12
CA PRO A 27 -28.72 32.43 -22.62
C PRO A 27 -29.04 33.93 -22.48
N SER A 28 -30.33 34.26 -22.34
CA SER A 28 -30.78 35.64 -22.10
C SER A 28 -30.38 36.15 -20.71
N ASP A 29 -30.51 35.26 -19.73
CA ASP A 29 -30.18 35.50 -18.32
C ASP A 29 -28.97 34.61 -17.96
N SER A 30 -28.02 35.13 -17.18
CA SER A 30 -26.86 34.36 -16.71
C SER A 30 -27.06 33.97 -15.25
N ASP A 31 -27.76 32.85 -15.04
CA ASP A 31 -27.99 32.23 -13.74
C ASP A 31 -27.58 30.74 -13.74
N HIS A 32 -27.64 30.09 -12.57
CA HIS A 32 -27.26 28.69 -12.40
C HIS A 32 -28.33 27.67 -12.87
N TYR A 33 -29.44 28.12 -13.48
CA TYR A 33 -30.49 27.24 -14.02
C TYR A 33 -30.40 27.06 -15.55
N GLN A 34 -29.50 27.80 -16.21
CA GLN A 34 -29.28 27.71 -17.65
C GLN A 34 -28.60 26.38 -18.05
N TRP A 35 -28.95 25.87 -19.24
CA TRP A 35 -28.29 24.70 -19.82
C TRP A 35 -28.36 24.69 -21.34
N LEU A 36 -27.38 24.02 -21.97
CA LEU A 36 -27.34 23.75 -23.41
C LEU A 36 -27.56 22.26 -23.65
N GLN A 37 -28.65 21.90 -24.34
CA GLN A 37 -28.98 20.50 -24.65
C GLN A 37 -28.67 20.13 -26.09
N VAL A 38 -28.20 18.90 -26.30
CA VAL A 38 -28.01 18.26 -27.61
C VAL A 38 -28.84 16.98 -27.67
N ASP A 39 -29.60 16.78 -28.75
CA ASP A 39 -30.25 15.52 -29.12
C ASP A 39 -29.54 14.93 -30.34
N PHE A 40 -29.01 13.71 -30.22
CA PHE A 40 -28.36 13.00 -31.33
C PHE A 40 -29.32 12.18 -32.21
N GLY A 41 -30.63 12.23 -31.93
CA GLY A 41 -31.72 11.49 -32.58
C GLY A 41 -31.71 9.97 -32.33
N SER A 42 -30.57 9.44 -31.88
CA SER A 42 -30.30 8.02 -31.63
C SER A 42 -29.20 7.91 -30.56
N ARG A 43 -29.12 6.79 -29.85
CA ARG A 43 -28.09 6.58 -28.83
C ARG A 43 -26.69 6.61 -29.46
N LYS A 44 -25.77 7.33 -28.84
CA LYS A 44 -24.35 7.42 -29.19
C LYS A 44 -23.53 6.95 -28.00
N GLN A 45 -22.37 6.35 -28.27
CA GLN A 45 -21.31 6.15 -27.28
C GLN A 45 -20.38 7.37 -27.37
N ILE A 46 -20.56 8.31 -26.44
CA ILE A 46 -19.80 9.56 -26.32
C ILE A 46 -18.52 9.31 -25.54
N SER A 47 -17.39 9.82 -26.04
CA SER A 47 -16.05 9.62 -25.48
C SER A 47 -15.30 10.91 -25.13
N THR A 48 -15.67 12.03 -25.73
CA THR A 48 -14.97 13.31 -25.55
C THR A 48 -15.94 14.48 -25.66
N ILE A 49 -15.69 15.53 -24.90
CA ILE A 49 -16.28 16.85 -25.09
C ILE A 49 -15.18 17.90 -25.29
N ALA A 50 -15.44 18.90 -26.13
CA ALA A 50 -14.62 20.09 -26.22
C ALA A 50 -15.49 21.35 -26.10
N THR A 51 -14.99 22.35 -25.37
CA THR A 51 -15.64 23.65 -25.15
C THR A 51 -14.76 24.80 -25.61
N GLN A 52 -15.37 25.86 -26.08
CA GLN A 52 -14.72 27.12 -26.47
C GLN A 52 -15.65 28.27 -26.09
N GLY A 53 -15.11 29.39 -25.58
CA GLY A 53 -15.92 30.56 -25.27
C GLY A 53 -16.57 31.18 -26.51
N ARG A 54 -17.49 32.14 -26.33
CA ARG A 54 -18.15 32.81 -27.46
C ARG A 54 -17.16 33.70 -28.20
N TYR A 55 -17.16 33.64 -29.53
CA TYR A 55 -16.14 34.31 -30.34
C TYR A 55 -16.15 35.84 -30.17
N SER A 56 -14.97 36.42 -29.91
CA SER A 56 -14.74 37.87 -29.80
C SER A 56 -15.60 38.57 -28.73
N SER A 57 -15.96 37.88 -27.64
CA SER A 57 -16.59 38.51 -26.46
C SER A 57 -15.93 38.07 -25.15
N SER A 58 -16.39 38.66 -24.06
CA SER A 58 -16.05 38.27 -22.68
C SER A 58 -16.85 37.07 -22.18
N ASP A 59 -17.70 36.45 -23.03
CA ASP A 59 -18.64 35.42 -22.60
C ASP A 59 -18.01 34.02 -22.72
N TRP A 60 -17.58 33.46 -21.59
CA TRP A 60 -17.13 32.07 -21.53
C TRP A 60 -17.39 31.43 -20.16
N VAL A 61 -17.68 30.14 -20.19
CA VAL A 61 -17.88 29.31 -19.00
C VAL A 61 -16.54 28.81 -18.48
N THR A 62 -16.24 29.06 -17.21
CA THR A 62 -15.00 28.67 -16.51
C THR A 62 -15.11 27.30 -15.85
N GLN A 63 -16.34 26.83 -15.56
CA GLN A 63 -16.60 25.50 -15.02
C GLN A 63 -18.00 24.99 -15.42
N TYR A 64 -18.14 23.71 -15.76
CA TYR A 64 -19.44 23.12 -16.15
C TYR A 64 -19.61 21.66 -15.71
N ARG A 65 -20.87 21.21 -15.64
CA ARG A 65 -21.24 19.79 -15.50
C ARG A 65 -21.83 19.24 -16.80
N MET A 66 -21.64 17.95 -17.02
CA MET A 66 -22.30 17.19 -18.09
C MET A 66 -23.38 16.29 -17.46
N LEU A 67 -24.62 16.42 -17.94
CA LEU A 67 -25.70 15.48 -17.66
C LEU A 67 -26.04 14.70 -18.94
N TYR A 68 -26.57 13.48 -18.81
CA TYR A 68 -26.97 12.66 -19.95
C TYR A 68 -28.29 11.91 -19.70
N SER A 69 -28.99 11.57 -20.79
CA SER A 69 -30.24 10.80 -20.77
C SER A 69 -30.47 10.06 -22.09
N ASP A 70 -31.22 8.95 -22.06
CA ASP A 70 -31.72 8.27 -23.25
C ASP A 70 -33.05 8.87 -23.77
N THR A 71 -33.79 9.58 -22.92
CA THR A 71 -35.19 9.97 -23.14
C THR A 71 -35.39 11.49 -23.18
N GLY A 72 -34.41 12.25 -22.67
CA GLY A 72 -34.52 13.69 -22.42
C GLY A 72 -35.16 14.01 -21.05
N ARG A 73 -35.43 12.96 -20.25
CA ARG A 73 -35.90 13.00 -18.86
C ARG A 73 -35.03 12.14 -17.95
N ASN A 74 -35.24 12.20 -16.63
CA ASN A 74 -34.45 11.52 -15.60
C ASN A 74 -32.94 11.64 -15.88
N TRP A 75 -32.40 12.82 -15.66
CA TRP A 75 -31.02 13.14 -16.03
C TRP A 75 -30.02 12.49 -15.07
N LYS A 76 -28.98 11.85 -15.62
CA LYS A 76 -27.84 11.33 -14.85
C LYS A 76 -26.64 12.27 -14.99
N PRO A 77 -26.05 12.77 -13.90
CA PRO A 77 -24.77 13.47 -13.99
C PRO A 77 -23.64 12.53 -14.39
N TYR A 78 -22.68 13.05 -15.16
CA TYR A 78 -21.43 12.36 -15.40
C TYR A 78 -20.62 12.26 -14.11
N HIS A 79 -20.13 11.05 -13.81
CA HIS A 79 -19.32 10.76 -12.64
C HIS A 79 -17.90 10.37 -13.05
N GLN A 80 -16.93 10.87 -12.28
CA GLN A 80 -15.50 10.59 -12.39
C GLN A 80 -14.93 10.48 -10.98
N ASP A 81 -14.09 9.46 -10.76
CA ASP A 81 -13.53 9.12 -9.43
C ASP A 81 -14.56 9.01 -8.29
N GLY A 82 -15.78 8.55 -8.63
CA GLY A 82 -16.91 8.41 -7.70
C GLY A 82 -17.70 9.69 -7.41
N ASN A 83 -17.26 10.84 -7.92
CA ASN A 83 -17.87 12.16 -7.68
C ASN A 83 -18.64 12.67 -8.89
N ILE A 84 -19.65 13.53 -8.67
CA ILE A 84 -20.34 14.29 -9.73
C ILE A 84 -19.35 15.30 -10.32
N TRP A 85 -18.92 15.07 -11.56
CA TRP A 85 -17.75 15.77 -12.09
C TRP A 85 -18.05 17.20 -12.54
N ALA A 86 -17.20 18.14 -12.14
CA ALA A 86 -17.20 19.51 -12.61
C ALA A 86 -15.96 19.73 -13.49
N PHE A 87 -16.17 19.82 -14.80
CA PHE A 87 -15.10 20.04 -15.78
C PHE A 87 -14.58 21.48 -15.69
N PRO A 88 -13.25 21.70 -15.68
CA PRO A 88 -12.71 23.04 -15.89
C PRO A 88 -12.99 23.46 -17.33
N GLY A 89 -13.59 24.63 -17.49
CA GLY A 89 -13.97 25.23 -18.76
C GLY A 89 -12.85 26.09 -19.34
N ASN A 90 -13.25 27.17 -20.01
CA ASN A 90 -12.36 28.04 -20.78
C ASN A 90 -11.83 29.20 -19.92
N THR A 91 -10.62 29.67 -20.24
CA THR A 91 -9.99 30.86 -19.61
C THR A 91 -10.06 32.11 -20.49
N ASN A 92 -10.60 31.99 -21.70
CA ASN A 92 -10.76 33.05 -22.71
C ASN A 92 -11.73 32.57 -23.80
N SER A 93 -12.08 33.44 -24.74
CA SER A 93 -13.02 33.16 -25.82
C SER A 93 -12.48 32.32 -26.99
N ASP A 94 -11.16 32.19 -27.16
CA ASP A 94 -10.55 31.60 -28.36
C ASP A 94 -9.94 30.20 -28.18
N SER A 95 -9.48 29.86 -26.98
CA SER A 95 -8.87 28.56 -26.68
C SER A 95 -9.92 27.45 -26.62
N VAL A 96 -9.66 26.33 -27.30
CA VAL A 96 -10.46 25.11 -27.21
C VAL A 96 -9.92 24.27 -26.06
N ILE A 97 -10.77 23.97 -25.08
CA ILE A 97 -10.47 23.06 -23.98
C ILE A 97 -11.16 21.72 -24.30
N ARG A 98 -10.42 20.63 -24.23
CA ARG A 98 -10.89 19.28 -24.58
C ARG A 98 -10.72 18.36 -23.39
N HIS A 99 -11.79 17.64 -23.06
CA HIS A 99 -11.82 16.60 -22.03
C HIS A 99 -12.21 15.28 -22.67
N ASP A 100 -11.26 14.36 -22.75
CA ASP A 100 -11.58 12.96 -22.99
C ASP A 100 -12.19 12.39 -21.70
N LEU A 101 -13.36 11.76 -21.81
CA LEU A 101 -14.08 11.22 -20.67
C LEU A 101 -13.31 10.00 -20.16
N GLN A 102 -12.98 9.96 -18.85
CA GLN A 102 -12.40 8.80 -18.16
C GLN A 102 -13.08 7.48 -18.58
N HIS A 103 -14.39 7.54 -18.83
CA HIS A 103 -15.15 6.43 -19.37
C HIS A 103 -16.25 6.90 -20.34
N PRO A 104 -16.45 6.23 -21.48
CA PRO A 104 -17.53 6.55 -22.40
C PRO A 104 -18.93 6.48 -21.77
N VAL A 105 -19.83 7.31 -22.28
CA VAL A 105 -21.25 7.39 -21.89
C VAL A 105 -22.12 6.97 -23.05
N ILE A 106 -23.11 6.11 -22.82
CA ILE A 106 -24.13 5.79 -23.84
C ILE A 106 -25.37 6.62 -23.54
N ALA A 107 -25.72 7.54 -24.44
CA ALA A 107 -26.90 8.39 -24.29
C ALA A 107 -27.42 8.87 -25.66
N ARG A 108 -28.69 9.31 -25.70
CA ARG A 108 -29.24 10.06 -26.85
C ARG A 108 -29.15 11.58 -26.63
N TYR A 109 -29.23 12.03 -25.39
CA TYR A 109 -29.22 13.44 -25.02
C TYR A 109 -28.08 13.76 -24.07
N ILE A 110 -27.52 14.96 -24.22
CA ILE A 110 -26.58 15.58 -23.26
C ILE A 110 -27.10 16.97 -22.90
N ARG A 111 -26.95 17.36 -21.64
CA ARG A 111 -27.02 18.77 -21.18
C ARG A 111 -25.67 19.20 -20.65
N ILE A 112 -25.24 20.40 -21.06
CA ILE A 112 -24.10 21.12 -20.47
C ILE A 112 -24.68 22.19 -19.56
N VAL A 113 -24.35 22.10 -18.27
CA VAL A 113 -24.83 22.99 -17.22
C VAL A 113 -23.65 23.85 -16.75
N PRO A 114 -23.61 25.15 -17.06
CA PRO A 114 -22.61 26.06 -16.50
C PRO A 114 -22.70 26.09 -14.97
N LEU A 115 -21.54 25.97 -14.31
CA LEU A 115 -21.43 26.20 -12.86
C LEU A 115 -20.91 27.61 -12.59
N ASP A 116 -19.91 28.04 -13.36
CA ASP A 116 -19.22 29.32 -13.20
C ASP A 116 -18.80 29.87 -14.58
N TRP A 117 -18.65 31.19 -14.68
CA TRP A 117 -18.32 31.91 -15.92
C TRP A 117 -17.49 33.16 -15.65
N ASN A 118 -17.00 33.80 -16.71
CA ASN A 118 -16.22 35.02 -16.59
C ASN A 118 -17.02 36.15 -15.91
N GLY A 119 -16.51 36.68 -14.79
CA GLY A 119 -17.16 37.76 -14.04
C GLY A 119 -17.27 39.09 -14.80
N GLU A 120 -16.52 39.28 -15.89
CA GLU A 120 -16.62 40.44 -16.79
C GLU A 120 -17.58 40.23 -17.98
N GLY A 121 -18.26 39.08 -18.08
CA GLY A 121 -19.11 38.71 -19.22
C GLY A 121 -20.32 37.87 -18.82
N GLN A 122 -20.93 37.21 -19.82
CA GLN A 122 -22.07 36.32 -19.64
C GLN A 122 -21.69 34.85 -19.83
N ILE A 123 -22.65 33.95 -19.60
CA ILE A 123 -22.53 32.54 -19.98
C ILE A 123 -22.36 32.44 -21.52
N GLY A 124 -21.22 31.96 -22.00
CA GLY A 124 -20.95 31.75 -23.42
C GLY A 124 -20.33 30.39 -23.72
N LEU A 125 -20.89 29.64 -24.67
CA LEU A 125 -20.38 28.33 -25.08
C LEU A 125 -20.46 28.08 -26.59
N ARG A 126 -19.39 27.49 -27.12
CA ARG A 126 -19.37 26.62 -28.30
C ARG A 126 -18.97 25.23 -27.83
N ILE A 127 -19.61 24.19 -28.33
CA ILE A 127 -19.34 22.80 -27.94
C ILE A 127 -19.13 21.90 -29.15
N GLU A 128 -18.21 20.94 -29.04
CA GLU A 128 -18.11 19.77 -29.90
C GLU A 128 -18.19 18.50 -29.04
N VAL A 129 -18.93 17.50 -29.49
CA VAL A 129 -19.06 16.19 -28.81
C VAL A 129 -18.60 15.10 -29.76
N TYR A 130 -17.70 14.24 -29.30
CA TYR A 130 -17.13 13.15 -30.09
C TYR A 130 -17.63 11.79 -29.56
N GLY A 131 -17.97 10.89 -30.47
CA GLY A 131 -18.43 9.55 -30.17
C GLY A 131 -18.88 8.78 -31.40
N CYS A 132 -19.33 7.54 -31.19
CA CYS A 132 -19.77 6.63 -32.24
C CYS A 132 -21.28 6.32 -32.14
N PRO A 133 -21.96 5.91 -33.24
CA PRO A 133 -23.30 5.36 -33.16
C PRO A 133 -23.36 4.11 -32.25
N TYR A 134 -24.40 4.00 -31.42
CA TYR A 134 -24.63 2.82 -30.58
C TYR A 134 -26.02 2.23 -30.85
N TRP A 135 -26.10 0.91 -31.03
CA TRP A 135 -27.33 0.18 -31.17
C TRP A 135 -27.25 -1.13 -30.38
N ALA A 136 -28.36 -1.51 -29.76
CA ALA A 136 -28.50 -2.76 -29.02
C ALA A 136 -29.97 -3.17 -29.05
N ASP A 137 -30.22 -4.48 -29.04
CA ASP A 137 -31.57 -5.00 -28.85
C ASP A 137 -31.93 -5.02 -27.36
N VAL A 138 -33.17 -4.67 -27.06
CA VAL A 138 -33.71 -4.53 -25.70
C VAL A 138 -34.86 -5.52 -25.51
N ILE A 139 -34.95 -6.13 -24.33
CA ILE A 139 -36.11 -6.88 -23.86
C ILE A 139 -36.63 -6.19 -22.60
N ASN A 140 -37.94 -5.96 -22.54
CA ASN A 140 -38.64 -5.47 -21.36
C ASN A 140 -39.37 -6.62 -20.66
N PHE A 141 -39.10 -6.76 -19.37
CA PHE A 141 -39.70 -7.72 -18.45
C PHE A 141 -40.70 -6.99 -17.55
N ASP A 142 -41.88 -7.56 -17.38
CA ASP A 142 -43.01 -7.00 -16.63
C ASP A 142 -43.09 -7.50 -15.18
N GLY A 143 -42.22 -8.43 -14.77
CA GLY A 143 -42.31 -9.17 -13.50
C GLY A 143 -43.04 -10.50 -13.59
N HIS A 144 -43.58 -10.86 -14.76
CA HIS A 144 -44.23 -12.16 -15.01
C HIS A 144 -43.49 -12.98 -16.07
N ALA A 145 -42.95 -12.34 -17.10
CA ALA A 145 -42.16 -13.00 -18.14
C ALA A 145 -40.83 -13.54 -17.58
N VAL A 146 -40.57 -14.83 -17.83
CA VAL A 146 -39.28 -15.48 -17.57
C VAL A 146 -38.82 -16.15 -18.86
N LEU A 147 -37.59 -15.89 -19.29
CA LEU A 147 -37.03 -16.34 -20.56
C LEU A 147 -36.06 -17.51 -20.33
N PRO A 148 -36.45 -18.77 -20.62
CA PRO A 148 -35.57 -19.93 -20.48
C PRO A 148 -34.64 -20.07 -21.69
N TYR A 149 -33.34 -20.26 -21.44
CA TYR A 149 -32.37 -20.71 -22.44
C TYR A 149 -31.99 -22.17 -22.15
N ARG A 150 -32.45 -23.07 -23.01
CA ARG A 150 -32.20 -24.52 -22.90
C ARG A 150 -30.89 -24.93 -23.55
N PHE A 151 -30.10 -25.73 -22.84
CA PHE A 151 -28.84 -26.26 -23.34
C PHE A 151 -29.08 -27.38 -24.36
N ARG A 152 -28.15 -27.55 -25.30
CA ARG A 152 -28.23 -28.64 -26.30
C ARG A 152 -28.09 -30.03 -25.66
N ASN A 153 -27.37 -30.12 -24.55
CA ASN A 153 -27.19 -31.33 -23.76
C ASN A 153 -28.14 -31.31 -22.55
N LYS A 154 -28.64 -32.47 -22.13
CA LYS A 154 -29.59 -32.60 -20.99
C LYS A 154 -28.99 -32.25 -19.61
N LYS A 155 -27.67 -32.10 -19.53
CA LYS A 155 -26.89 -31.64 -18.37
C LYS A 155 -25.75 -30.79 -18.89
N MET A 156 -25.39 -29.72 -18.18
CA MET A 156 -24.29 -28.85 -18.57
C MET A 156 -23.29 -28.64 -17.43
N LYS A 157 -22.08 -29.19 -17.64
CA LYS A 157 -20.95 -29.11 -16.73
C LYS A 157 -19.92 -28.13 -17.29
N THR A 158 -19.74 -26.97 -16.67
CA THR A 158 -18.79 -25.95 -17.15
C THR A 158 -17.61 -25.78 -16.19
N LEU A 159 -16.42 -25.53 -16.74
CA LEU A 159 -15.24 -25.05 -16.00
C LEU A 159 -15.08 -23.53 -16.11
N LYS A 160 -15.56 -22.95 -17.22
CA LYS A 160 -15.55 -21.52 -17.50
C LYS A 160 -16.96 -21.07 -17.88
N ASP A 161 -17.39 -19.94 -17.33
CA ASP A 161 -18.63 -19.27 -17.73
C ASP A 161 -18.37 -17.78 -17.97
N VAL A 162 -19.01 -17.21 -18.99
CA VAL A 162 -19.03 -15.78 -19.28
C VAL A 162 -20.48 -15.35 -19.47
N ILE A 163 -20.93 -14.45 -18.60
CA ILE A 163 -22.29 -13.88 -18.62
C ILE A 163 -22.17 -12.37 -18.73
N ILE A 164 -22.72 -11.80 -19.80
CA ILE A 164 -22.71 -10.36 -20.07
C ILE A 164 -24.16 -9.92 -20.26
N LEU A 165 -24.58 -8.86 -19.58
CA LEU A 165 -25.86 -8.20 -19.85
C LEU A 165 -25.82 -6.78 -19.33
N LYS A 166 -26.73 -5.94 -19.82
CA LYS A 166 -27.06 -4.67 -19.18
C LYS A 166 -28.50 -4.68 -18.73
N PHE A 167 -28.81 -4.00 -17.63
CA PHE A 167 -30.18 -3.89 -17.10
C PHE A 167 -30.52 -2.46 -16.71
N LYS A 168 -31.81 -2.17 -16.62
CA LYS A 168 -32.40 -0.87 -16.23
C LYS A 168 -33.69 -1.12 -15.46
N THR A 169 -33.81 -0.65 -14.22
CA THR A 169 -35.02 -0.85 -13.40
C THR A 169 -35.26 0.31 -12.44
N SER A 170 -36.48 0.34 -11.87
CA SER A 170 -36.90 1.22 -10.77
C SER A 170 -37.38 0.42 -9.56
N GLU A 171 -37.30 -0.91 -9.61
CA GLU A 171 -37.61 -1.79 -8.49
C GLU A 171 -36.34 -2.04 -7.67
N SER A 172 -36.44 -2.11 -6.35
CA SER A 172 -35.29 -2.41 -5.47
C SER A 172 -35.01 -3.91 -5.30
N GLU A 173 -35.86 -4.78 -5.86
CA GLU A 173 -35.76 -6.24 -5.78
C GLU A 173 -36.12 -6.93 -7.10
N GLY A 174 -35.43 -8.02 -7.45
CA GLY A 174 -35.80 -8.86 -8.60
C GLY A 174 -34.70 -9.83 -9.06
N VAL A 175 -35.06 -11.08 -9.38
CA VAL A 175 -34.10 -12.07 -9.92
C VAL A 175 -33.79 -11.78 -11.39
N ILE A 176 -32.54 -11.43 -11.69
CA ILE A 176 -32.06 -11.10 -13.05
C ILE A 176 -31.84 -12.39 -13.85
N PHE A 177 -31.12 -13.36 -13.27
CA PHE A 177 -31.01 -14.70 -13.84
C PHE A 177 -30.82 -15.77 -12.77
N HIS A 178 -31.20 -17.01 -13.11
CA HIS A 178 -31.09 -18.17 -12.25
C HIS A 178 -30.84 -19.44 -13.06
N GLY A 179 -29.93 -20.30 -12.57
CA GLY A 179 -29.76 -21.67 -13.03
C GLY A 179 -29.45 -22.58 -11.84
N GLU A 180 -30.05 -23.76 -11.82
CA GLU A 180 -29.92 -24.78 -10.78
C GLU A 180 -29.69 -26.16 -11.44
N GLY A 181 -28.99 -27.05 -10.74
CA GLY A 181 -28.81 -28.45 -11.14
C GLY A 181 -29.26 -29.43 -10.06
N GLN A 182 -29.61 -30.66 -10.47
CA GLN A 182 -30.06 -31.75 -9.60
C GLN A 182 -29.15 -32.10 -8.41
N GLN A 183 -27.89 -31.67 -8.42
CA GLN A 183 -26.92 -31.91 -7.36
C GLN A 183 -26.86 -30.79 -6.30
N GLY A 184 -27.67 -29.73 -6.46
CA GLY A 184 -27.69 -28.56 -5.56
C GLY A 184 -26.70 -27.47 -5.95
N ASP A 185 -25.98 -27.64 -7.06
CA ASP A 185 -25.23 -26.60 -7.75
C ASP A 185 -26.20 -25.55 -8.30
N TYR A 186 -25.85 -24.26 -8.16
CA TYR A 186 -26.62 -23.18 -8.73
C TYR A 186 -25.79 -21.92 -8.93
N ILE A 187 -26.28 -21.05 -9.82
CA ILE A 187 -25.85 -19.66 -9.96
C ILE A 187 -27.10 -18.78 -10.04
N THR A 188 -27.14 -17.70 -9.28
CA THR A 188 -28.29 -16.79 -9.23
C THR A 188 -27.83 -15.37 -9.01
N LEU A 189 -28.25 -14.48 -9.89
CA LEU A 189 -28.02 -13.05 -9.79
C LEU A 189 -29.35 -12.35 -9.53
N GLU A 190 -29.43 -11.60 -8.45
CA GLU A 190 -30.65 -10.92 -8.02
C GLU A 190 -30.34 -9.51 -7.52
N LEU A 191 -31.31 -8.61 -7.67
CA LEU A 191 -31.33 -7.34 -6.99
C LEU A 191 -32.00 -7.51 -5.63
N LYS A 192 -31.41 -6.94 -4.58
CA LYS A 192 -31.93 -6.88 -3.20
C LYS A 192 -31.57 -5.52 -2.60
N LYS A 193 -32.57 -4.76 -2.16
CA LYS A 193 -32.39 -3.39 -1.62
C LYS A 193 -31.57 -2.47 -2.54
N ALA A 194 -31.86 -2.52 -3.85
CA ALA A 194 -31.13 -1.82 -4.91
C ALA A 194 -29.61 -2.14 -4.99
N LYS A 195 -29.16 -3.27 -4.41
CA LYS A 195 -27.80 -3.82 -4.52
C LYS A 195 -27.83 -5.16 -5.26
N LEU A 196 -26.78 -5.47 -6.00
CA LEU A 196 -26.67 -6.69 -6.79
C LEU A 196 -26.07 -7.81 -5.93
N VAL A 197 -26.72 -8.97 -5.87
CA VAL A 197 -26.26 -10.13 -5.11
C VAL A 197 -26.07 -11.32 -6.05
N LEU A 198 -24.82 -11.78 -6.19
CA LEU A 198 -24.46 -13.02 -6.87
C LEU A 198 -24.34 -14.14 -5.84
N ASN A 199 -25.22 -15.13 -5.95
CA ASN A 199 -25.20 -16.35 -5.17
C ASN A 199 -24.78 -17.51 -6.06
N LEU A 200 -23.84 -18.33 -5.59
CA LEU A 200 -23.35 -19.49 -6.34
C LEU A 200 -22.97 -20.64 -5.39
N ASN A 201 -23.18 -21.88 -5.84
CA ASN A 201 -22.77 -23.09 -5.15
C ASN A 201 -22.17 -24.07 -6.15
N LEU A 202 -21.01 -24.64 -5.82
CA LEU A 202 -20.32 -25.70 -6.58
C LEU A 202 -20.20 -27.01 -5.77
N GLY A 203 -20.89 -27.09 -4.62
CA GLY A 203 -20.83 -28.24 -3.71
C GLY A 203 -19.59 -28.30 -2.78
N SER A 204 -19.62 -29.24 -1.86
CA SER A 204 -18.53 -29.60 -0.94
C SER A 204 -18.56 -31.11 -0.63
N ASN A 205 -17.45 -31.67 -0.14
CA ASN A 205 -17.39 -33.08 0.22
C ASN A 205 -18.26 -33.41 1.46
N GLN A 206 -18.67 -34.67 1.57
CA GLN A 206 -19.64 -35.15 2.57
C GLN A 206 -19.09 -35.24 4.02
N TYR A 207 -17.85 -34.80 4.25
CA TYR A 207 -17.14 -34.89 5.53
C TYR A 207 -16.70 -33.52 6.09
N GLY A 208 -16.93 -32.42 5.37
CA GLY A 208 -16.54 -31.06 5.80
C GLY A 208 -17.68 -30.26 6.43
N SER A 209 -17.35 -29.37 7.38
CA SER A 209 -18.27 -28.34 7.91
C SER A 209 -18.44 -27.12 7.00
N ILE A 210 -17.89 -27.16 5.77
CA ILE A 210 -17.89 -26.02 4.84
C ILE A 210 -19.14 -26.11 3.96
N TYR A 211 -20.04 -25.14 4.12
CA TYR A 211 -21.12 -24.91 3.16
C TYR A 211 -20.51 -24.33 1.87
N GLY A 212 -20.58 -25.06 0.75
CA GLY A 212 -20.02 -24.63 -0.55
C GLY A 212 -20.68 -23.37 -1.17
N HIS A 213 -21.70 -22.82 -0.49
CA HIS A 213 -22.38 -21.59 -0.87
C HIS A 213 -21.45 -20.37 -0.77
N THR A 214 -21.43 -19.59 -1.85
CA THR A 214 -20.77 -18.29 -1.96
C THR A 214 -21.84 -17.24 -2.24
N SER A 215 -21.83 -16.12 -1.52
CA SER A 215 -22.71 -14.97 -1.77
C SER A 215 -21.87 -13.70 -1.75
N VAL A 216 -21.95 -12.90 -2.81
CA VAL A 216 -21.20 -11.66 -2.99
C VAL A 216 -22.16 -10.55 -3.39
N MET A 217 -22.09 -9.42 -2.70
CA MET A 217 -22.91 -8.24 -2.94
C MET A 217 -22.05 -7.11 -3.50
N THR A 218 -22.53 -6.43 -4.55
CA THR A 218 -21.87 -5.29 -5.20
C THR A 218 -22.89 -4.25 -5.67
N GLY A 219 -22.41 -3.02 -5.89
CA GLY A 219 -23.26 -1.89 -6.31
C GLY A 219 -24.21 -1.37 -5.23
N SER A 220 -24.89 -0.27 -5.60
CA SER A 220 -25.89 0.40 -4.80
C SER A 220 -26.73 1.32 -5.70
N LEU A 221 -27.92 1.69 -5.26
CA LEU A 221 -28.80 2.65 -5.95
C LEU A 221 -29.11 2.24 -7.42
N LEU A 222 -29.12 0.93 -7.70
CA LEU A 222 -29.32 0.36 -9.04
C LEU A 222 -30.79 0.38 -9.49
N ASP A 223 -31.65 1.06 -8.73
CA ASP A 223 -33.06 1.36 -8.95
C ASP A 223 -33.27 2.78 -9.52
N ASP A 224 -32.20 3.43 -10.00
CA ASP A 224 -32.18 4.81 -10.50
C ASP A 224 -32.84 5.02 -11.88
N HIS A 225 -33.36 3.96 -12.49
CA HIS A 225 -33.85 3.92 -13.86
C HIS A 225 -32.82 4.34 -14.93
N HIS A 226 -31.55 3.97 -14.75
CA HIS A 226 -30.51 4.05 -15.76
C HIS A 226 -29.95 2.67 -16.13
N TRP A 227 -29.15 2.63 -17.19
CA TRP A 227 -28.50 1.40 -17.63
C TRP A 227 -27.26 1.10 -16.80
N HIS A 228 -27.24 -0.10 -16.23
CA HIS A 228 -26.10 -0.69 -15.56
C HIS A 228 -25.59 -1.90 -16.33
N SER A 229 -24.26 -2.10 -16.37
CA SER A 229 -23.58 -3.16 -17.11
C SER A 229 -23.02 -4.23 -16.19
N ILE A 230 -23.23 -5.51 -16.52
CA ILE A 230 -22.75 -6.64 -15.73
C ILE A 230 -21.91 -7.55 -16.63
N VAL A 231 -20.72 -7.90 -16.14
CA VAL A 231 -19.85 -8.93 -16.73
C VAL A 231 -19.45 -9.88 -15.61
N ILE A 232 -19.77 -11.16 -15.76
CA ILE A 232 -19.33 -12.24 -14.87
C ILE A 232 -18.44 -13.17 -15.67
N GLU A 233 -17.19 -13.30 -15.24
CA GLU A 233 -16.25 -14.29 -15.78
C GLU A 233 -15.87 -15.26 -14.66
N ARG A 234 -16.26 -16.54 -14.79
CA ARG A 234 -15.83 -17.61 -13.89
C ARG A 234 -14.78 -18.48 -14.58
N HIS A 235 -13.72 -18.84 -13.87
CA HIS A 235 -12.78 -19.88 -14.28
C HIS A 235 -12.42 -20.75 -13.07
N GLY A 236 -12.92 -21.99 -13.08
CA GLY A 236 -12.88 -22.85 -11.91
C GLY A 236 -13.63 -22.21 -10.74
N ARG A 237 -12.94 -22.08 -9.61
CA ARG A 237 -13.42 -21.38 -8.41
C ARG A 237 -13.15 -19.87 -8.39
N ASN A 238 -12.44 -19.32 -9.36
CA ASN A 238 -12.14 -17.89 -9.40
C ASN A 238 -13.22 -17.16 -10.22
N ILE A 239 -13.73 -16.03 -9.70
CA ILE A 239 -14.76 -15.21 -10.35
C ILE A 239 -14.31 -13.75 -10.39
N ASN A 240 -14.43 -13.15 -11.57
CA ASN A 240 -14.42 -11.70 -11.78
C ASN A 240 -15.86 -11.24 -11.98
N LEU A 241 -16.39 -10.43 -11.05
CA LEU A 241 -17.70 -9.79 -11.16
C LEU A 241 -17.49 -8.29 -11.41
N THR A 242 -17.80 -7.82 -12.61
CA THR A 242 -17.76 -6.40 -12.96
C THR A 242 -19.16 -5.83 -13.00
N LEU A 243 -19.41 -4.81 -12.18
CA LEU A 243 -20.62 -3.98 -12.24
C LEU A 243 -20.23 -2.56 -12.66
N ASP A 244 -20.79 -2.12 -13.79
CA ASP A 244 -20.46 -0.94 -14.58
C ASP A 244 -18.99 -0.86 -14.96
N ARG A 245 -18.15 -0.49 -14.00
CA ARG A 245 -16.71 -0.23 -14.13
C ARG A 245 -15.90 -0.80 -12.95
N HIS A 246 -16.58 -1.23 -11.89
CA HIS A 246 -15.96 -1.77 -10.69
C HIS A 246 -15.91 -3.30 -10.79
N MET A 247 -14.69 -3.84 -10.90
CA MET A 247 -14.44 -5.28 -10.91
C MET A 247 -14.11 -5.77 -9.50
N GLN A 248 -14.78 -6.83 -9.07
CA GLN A 248 -14.53 -7.53 -7.82
C GLN A 248 -14.04 -8.94 -8.13
N HIS A 249 -12.86 -9.27 -7.63
CA HIS A 249 -12.25 -10.60 -7.73
C HIS A 249 -12.50 -11.38 -6.46
N PHE A 250 -12.97 -12.62 -6.57
CA PHE A 250 -13.12 -13.50 -5.42
C PHE A 250 -13.02 -14.98 -5.81
N ARG A 251 -12.82 -15.83 -4.80
CA ARG A 251 -12.82 -17.29 -4.93
C ARG A 251 -14.03 -17.87 -4.22
N THR A 252 -14.63 -18.90 -4.79
CA THR A 252 -15.81 -19.57 -4.22
C THR A 252 -15.45 -20.48 -3.05
N ASN A 253 -16.35 -20.58 -2.07
CA ASN A 253 -16.21 -21.45 -0.89
C ASN A 253 -16.29 -22.96 -1.20
N GLY A 254 -16.82 -23.33 -2.38
CA GLY A 254 -16.91 -24.72 -2.82
C GLY A 254 -15.53 -25.38 -3.03
N GLU A 255 -15.50 -26.70 -2.93
CA GLU A 255 -14.26 -27.47 -3.15
C GLU A 255 -14.03 -27.83 -4.62
N PHE A 256 -15.12 -27.99 -5.39
CA PHE A 256 -15.09 -28.36 -6.79
C PHE A 256 -14.93 -27.14 -7.71
N ASP A 257 -14.32 -27.34 -8.88
CA ASP A 257 -14.08 -26.28 -9.88
C ASP A 257 -15.14 -26.24 -11.00
N TYR A 258 -16.05 -27.21 -11.05
CA TYR A 258 -17.11 -27.30 -12.06
C TYR A 258 -18.45 -26.80 -11.52
N LEU A 259 -19.25 -26.19 -12.39
CA LEU A 259 -20.65 -25.88 -12.14
C LEU A 259 -21.50 -26.88 -12.95
N ASP A 260 -22.30 -27.69 -12.28
CA ASP A 260 -23.23 -28.66 -12.90
C ASP A 260 -24.67 -28.12 -12.87
N LEU A 261 -25.09 -27.48 -13.96
CA LEU A 261 -26.49 -27.08 -14.17
C LEU A 261 -27.27 -28.22 -14.85
N ASP A 262 -28.61 -28.19 -14.70
CA ASP A 262 -29.52 -29.13 -15.37
C ASP A 262 -29.60 -28.84 -16.89
N TYR A 263 -30.75 -28.43 -17.42
CA TYR A 263 -30.98 -28.30 -18.86
C TYR A 263 -31.34 -26.88 -19.31
N GLU A 264 -31.47 -25.92 -18.39
CA GLU A 264 -31.72 -24.51 -18.71
C GLU A 264 -31.12 -23.53 -17.69
N ILE A 265 -30.90 -22.30 -18.16
CA ILE A 265 -30.71 -21.09 -17.35
C ILE A 265 -31.82 -20.10 -17.72
N THR A 266 -32.39 -19.40 -16.74
CA THR A 266 -33.53 -18.50 -16.93
C THR A 266 -33.14 -17.04 -16.68
N PHE A 267 -33.68 -16.13 -17.50
CA PHE A 267 -33.52 -14.68 -17.37
C PHE A 267 -34.86 -14.01 -17.05
N GLY A 268 -34.83 -12.92 -16.28
CA GLY A 268 -36.02 -12.16 -15.85
C GLY A 268 -36.74 -12.73 -14.63
N GLY A 269 -36.34 -13.90 -14.13
CA GLY A 269 -36.95 -14.52 -12.95
C GLY A 269 -36.57 -15.97 -12.75
N MET A 270 -37.27 -16.63 -11.81
CA MET A 270 -37.19 -18.08 -11.61
C MET A 270 -38.46 -18.74 -12.15
N PRO A 271 -38.38 -19.95 -12.76
CA PRO A 271 -39.56 -20.71 -13.10
C PRO A 271 -40.31 -21.14 -11.83
N PHE A 272 -41.65 -21.16 -11.86
CA PHE A 272 -42.48 -21.43 -10.70
C PHE A 272 -42.26 -22.85 -10.16
N SER A 273 -41.49 -22.98 -9.08
CA SER A 273 -41.34 -24.25 -8.38
C SER A 273 -42.57 -24.50 -7.50
N GLY A 274 -43.20 -25.68 -7.64
CA GLY A 274 -44.47 -26.02 -6.97
C GLY A 274 -44.38 -26.23 -5.45
N LYS A 275 -43.42 -25.61 -4.76
CA LYS A 275 -43.25 -25.66 -3.30
C LYS A 275 -43.34 -24.25 -2.71
N PRO A 276 -44.31 -23.95 -1.85
CA PRO A 276 -44.40 -22.65 -1.19
C PRO A 276 -43.33 -22.54 -0.09
N SER A 277 -42.13 -22.07 -0.44
CA SER A 277 -41.19 -21.49 0.54
C SER A 277 -41.68 -20.10 0.94
N SER A 278 -41.70 -19.78 2.23
CA SER A 278 -42.36 -18.55 2.75
C SER A 278 -41.76 -17.22 2.30
N ASN A 279 -40.62 -17.22 1.59
CA ASN A 279 -40.01 -16.04 0.98
C ASN A 279 -39.93 -16.24 -0.54
N SER A 280 -41.03 -16.01 -1.26
CA SER A 280 -41.03 -16.02 -2.73
C SER A 280 -40.19 -14.85 -3.27
N ARG A 281 -39.06 -15.14 -3.91
CA ARG A 281 -38.25 -14.09 -4.59
C ARG A 281 -39.09 -13.47 -5.72
N LYS A 282 -39.03 -12.14 -5.86
CA LYS A 282 -39.68 -11.42 -6.96
C LYS A 282 -38.92 -11.67 -8.27
N ASN A 283 -39.65 -11.80 -9.37
CA ASN A 283 -39.08 -11.75 -10.72
C ASN A 283 -38.64 -10.32 -11.06
N PHE A 284 -37.73 -10.17 -12.01
CA PHE A 284 -37.25 -8.87 -12.45
C PHE A 284 -38.29 -8.15 -13.32
N LYS A 285 -38.43 -6.84 -13.07
CA LYS A 285 -39.26 -5.92 -13.84
C LYS A 285 -38.38 -4.74 -14.26
N GLY A 286 -38.43 -4.38 -15.54
CA GLY A 286 -37.51 -3.44 -16.17
C GLY A 286 -36.94 -3.99 -17.47
N CYS A 287 -35.89 -3.36 -17.98
CA CYS A 287 -35.33 -3.63 -19.30
C CYS A 287 -33.96 -4.30 -19.19
N MET A 288 -33.63 -5.18 -20.14
CA MET A 288 -32.29 -5.72 -20.33
C MET A 288 -31.87 -5.58 -21.79
N GLU A 289 -30.58 -5.32 -22.05
CA GLU A 289 -29.99 -5.31 -23.40
C GLU A 289 -28.73 -6.17 -23.45
N SER A 290 -28.40 -6.66 -24.65
CA SER A 290 -27.15 -7.40 -24.92
C SER A 290 -26.90 -8.63 -24.03
N ILE A 291 -27.95 -9.42 -23.72
CA ILE A 291 -27.82 -10.63 -22.91
C ILE A 291 -27.02 -11.68 -23.69
N ASN A 292 -25.83 -12.01 -23.20
CA ASN A 292 -24.94 -13.02 -23.74
C ASN A 292 -24.59 -14.06 -22.65
N TYR A 293 -24.71 -15.34 -23.02
CA TYR A 293 -24.30 -16.45 -22.17
C TYR A 293 -23.40 -17.41 -22.95
N ASN A 294 -22.14 -17.53 -22.53
CA ASN A 294 -21.12 -18.39 -23.15
C ASN A 294 -21.04 -18.21 -24.69
N GLY A 295 -21.08 -16.96 -25.16
CA GLY A 295 -21.03 -16.58 -26.57
C GLY A 295 -22.40 -16.49 -27.26
N ASN A 296 -23.46 -17.06 -26.69
CA ASN A 296 -24.80 -17.07 -27.28
C ASN A 296 -25.54 -15.76 -26.97
N ASN A 297 -25.91 -15.00 -27.99
CA ASN A 297 -26.73 -13.80 -27.86
C ASN A 297 -28.21 -14.17 -27.61
N ILE A 298 -28.61 -14.22 -26.34
CA ILE A 298 -29.94 -14.59 -25.89
C ILE A 298 -30.98 -13.56 -26.34
N THR A 299 -30.60 -12.29 -26.42
CA THR A 299 -31.47 -11.20 -26.88
C THR A 299 -31.88 -11.37 -28.35
N ASP A 300 -30.93 -11.68 -29.24
CA ASP A 300 -31.21 -11.97 -30.65
C ASP A 300 -32.11 -13.22 -30.81
N LEU A 301 -31.83 -14.28 -30.05
CA LEU A 301 -32.63 -15.50 -30.07
C LEU A 301 -34.10 -15.25 -29.67
N ALA A 302 -34.34 -14.44 -28.63
CA ALA A 302 -35.68 -14.04 -28.21
C ALA A 302 -36.37 -13.17 -29.28
N LYS A 303 -35.68 -12.17 -29.83
CA LYS A 303 -36.21 -11.27 -30.87
C LYS A 303 -36.59 -12.01 -32.15
N ARG A 304 -35.85 -13.06 -32.51
CA ARG A 304 -36.18 -13.97 -33.64
C ARG A 304 -37.20 -15.07 -33.28
N LYS A 305 -37.83 -15.00 -32.09
CA LYS A 305 -38.80 -16.00 -31.58
C LYS A 305 -38.25 -17.44 -31.55
N LYS A 306 -36.94 -17.61 -31.31
CA LYS A 306 -36.31 -18.92 -31.08
C LYS A 306 -36.35 -19.35 -29.60
N LEU A 307 -36.71 -18.44 -28.71
CA LEU A 307 -36.97 -18.68 -27.29
C LEU A 307 -38.39 -18.18 -26.99
N GLU A 308 -39.21 -19.02 -26.36
CA GLU A 308 -40.55 -18.66 -25.89
C GLU A 308 -40.52 -18.45 -24.37
N PRO A 309 -41.11 -17.36 -23.84
CA PRO A 309 -41.18 -17.15 -22.41
C PRO A 309 -42.06 -18.19 -21.70
N SER A 310 -41.67 -18.54 -20.47
CA SER A 310 -42.46 -19.44 -19.61
C SER A 310 -43.81 -18.82 -19.23
N ASN A 311 -44.81 -19.69 -19.01
CA ASN A 311 -46.16 -19.34 -18.51
C ASN A 311 -46.97 -18.32 -19.35
N GLY A 312 -46.63 -18.12 -20.63
CA GLY A 312 -47.43 -17.28 -21.53
C GLY A 312 -47.28 -15.77 -21.34
N GLY A 313 -46.28 -15.33 -20.56
CA GLY A 313 -45.89 -13.91 -20.51
C GLY A 313 -45.35 -13.46 -21.87
N ASN A 314 -45.71 -12.27 -22.33
CA ASN A 314 -45.27 -11.74 -23.62
C ASN A 314 -44.19 -10.67 -23.42
N VAL A 315 -43.01 -10.87 -23.99
CA VAL A 315 -41.90 -9.91 -23.90
C VAL A 315 -41.99 -8.83 -24.98
N SER A 316 -41.81 -7.57 -24.60
CA SER A 316 -41.75 -6.45 -25.56
C SER A 316 -40.30 -6.05 -25.84
N PHE A 317 -40.01 -5.69 -27.10
CA PHE A 317 -38.66 -5.31 -27.57
C PHE A 317 -38.41 -3.79 -27.51
N SER A 318 -39.07 -3.12 -26.56
CA SER A 318 -39.00 -1.69 -26.33
C SER A 318 -39.10 -1.44 -24.83
N CYS A 319 -38.21 -0.61 -24.29
CA CYS A 319 -38.24 -0.25 -22.87
C CYS A 319 -39.42 0.70 -22.58
N VAL A 320 -40.11 0.49 -21.46
CA VAL A 320 -41.18 1.39 -21.00
C VAL A 320 -40.57 2.46 -20.11
N GLU A 321 -40.88 3.73 -20.38
CA GLU A 321 -40.43 4.86 -19.56
C GLU A 321 -41.41 5.11 -18.40
N PRO A 322 -40.94 5.29 -17.16
CA PRO A 322 -41.78 5.60 -16.02
C PRO A 322 -42.26 7.05 -16.06
N HIS A 323 -43.44 7.31 -15.51
CA HIS A 323 -44.00 8.65 -15.36
C HIS A 323 -43.54 9.34 -14.06
N THR A 324 -42.34 9.01 -13.57
CA THR A 324 -41.75 9.62 -12.37
C THR A 324 -40.88 10.82 -12.74
N VAL A 325 -40.91 11.85 -11.89
CA VAL A 325 -40.05 13.03 -11.98
C VAL A 325 -39.36 13.16 -10.62
N PRO A 326 -38.13 12.66 -10.48
CA PRO A 326 -37.39 12.81 -9.25
C PRO A 326 -36.91 14.25 -9.08
N VAL A 327 -36.84 14.71 -7.83
CA VAL A 327 -36.39 16.05 -7.47
C VAL A 327 -35.22 15.91 -6.50
N PHE A 328 -34.08 16.51 -6.84
CA PHE A 328 -32.86 16.48 -6.05
C PHE A 328 -32.71 17.76 -5.23
N PHE A 329 -32.51 17.59 -3.91
CA PHE A 329 -32.36 18.65 -2.92
C PHE A 329 -30.93 18.66 -2.35
N ASN A 330 -30.35 19.86 -2.31
CA ASN A 330 -29.10 20.20 -1.63
C ASN A 330 -29.37 21.00 -0.32
N ALA A 331 -28.34 21.28 0.49
CA ALA A 331 -28.43 21.85 1.85
C ALA A 331 -29.07 23.25 1.95
N THR A 332 -29.33 23.91 0.82
CA THR A 332 -29.93 25.24 0.71
C THR A 332 -31.15 25.25 -0.22
N SER A 333 -31.80 24.11 -0.38
CA SER A 333 -32.85 23.92 -1.38
C SER A 333 -34.24 23.99 -0.80
N TYR A 334 -35.16 24.58 -1.54
CA TYR A 334 -36.58 24.49 -1.26
C TYR A 334 -37.39 24.35 -2.55
N LEU A 335 -38.53 23.67 -2.44
CA LEU A 335 -39.54 23.55 -3.47
C LEU A 335 -40.90 23.98 -2.90
N GLU A 336 -41.39 25.14 -3.31
CA GLU A 336 -42.72 25.65 -2.98
C GLU A 336 -43.73 25.15 -4.01
N VAL A 337 -44.79 24.47 -3.55
CA VAL A 337 -45.90 24.02 -4.38
C VAL A 337 -47.24 24.55 -3.84
N LEU A 338 -48.21 24.70 -4.73
CA LEU A 338 -49.53 25.24 -4.40
C LEU A 338 -50.50 24.11 -4.01
N GLY A 339 -51.23 24.31 -2.92
CA GLY A 339 -52.31 23.43 -2.46
C GLY A 339 -53.70 24.03 -2.65
N ARG A 340 -54.70 23.41 -2.03
CA ARG A 340 -56.10 23.84 -2.07
C ARG A 340 -56.49 24.49 -0.75
N LEU A 341 -56.85 25.76 -0.79
CA LEU A 341 -57.36 26.53 0.35
C LEU A 341 -58.58 25.89 1.06
N HIS A 342 -58.62 26.02 2.39
CA HIS A 342 -59.77 25.80 3.28
C HIS A 342 -60.43 24.40 3.27
N GLN A 343 -59.74 23.35 2.81
CA GLN A 343 -60.20 21.96 2.95
C GLN A 343 -60.09 21.48 4.42
N ASP A 344 -61.00 20.60 4.82
CA ASP A 344 -61.05 19.99 6.17
C ASP A 344 -60.13 18.75 6.33
N LEU A 345 -59.37 18.42 5.29
CA LEU A 345 -58.43 17.30 5.23
C LEU A 345 -57.15 17.80 4.55
N LEU A 346 -56.05 17.79 5.29
CA LEU A 346 -54.71 17.87 4.72
C LEU A 346 -54.26 16.45 4.38
N SER A 347 -53.87 16.24 3.13
CA SER A 347 -53.34 14.97 2.63
C SER A 347 -52.02 15.23 1.90
N VAL A 348 -50.96 14.56 2.32
CA VAL A 348 -49.65 14.61 1.65
C VAL A 348 -49.14 13.18 1.47
N ASN A 349 -48.70 12.87 0.26
CA ASN A 349 -48.00 11.62 -0.04
C ASN A 349 -46.76 11.92 -0.88
N PHE A 350 -45.60 11.36 -0.53
CA PHE A 350 -44.39 11.44 -1.35
C PHE A 350 -43.43 10.31 -0.98
N GLN A 351 -42.54 9.97 -1.91
CA GLN A 351 -41.38 9.13 -1.61
C GLN A 351 -40.13 9.98 -1.42
N PHE A 352 -39.25 9.58 -0.51
CA PHE A 352 -37.96 10.22 -0.29
C PHE A 352 -36.83 9.18 -0.17
N ARG A 353 -35.59 9.59 -0.46
CA ARG A 353 -34.37 8.84 -0.10
C ARG A 353 -33.22 9.77 0.28
N THR A 354 -32.48 9.41 1.33
CA THR A 354 -31.31 10.16 1.83
C THR A 354 -30.35 9.25 2.61
N TRP A 355 -29.14 9.76 2.86
CA TRP A 355 -28.18 9.22 3.82
C TRP A 355 -28.16 10.00 5.14
N ASN A 356 -28.64 11.25 5.14
CA ASN A 356 -28.60 12.09 6.34
C ASN A 356 -29.66 11.61 7.35
N PRO A 357 -29.31 11.43 8.64
CA PRO A 357 -30.27 10.99 9.65
C PRO A 357 -31.25 12.09 10.08
N ASN A 358 -31.01 13.35 9.68
CA ASN A 358 -31.85 14.49 10.02
C ASN A 358 -32.09 15.40 8.80
N GLY A 359 -33.26 16.03 8.71
CA GLY A 359 -33.56 17.05 7.69
C GLY A 359 -35.06 17.36 7.55
N LEU A 360 -35.40 18.60 7.22
CA LEU A 360 -36.79 19.05 7.05
C LEU A 360 -37.37 18.55 5.71
N LEU A 361 -38.40 17.70 5.77
CA LEU A 361 -39.04 17.12 4.57
C LEU A 361 -40.16 18.02 4.04
N LEU A 362 -41.05 18.48 4.91
CA LEU A 362 -42.18 19.35 4.56
C LEU A 362 -42.44 20.40 5.66
N PHE A 363 -42.79 21.62 5.24
CA PHE A 363 -43.43 22.62 6.08
C PHE A 363 -44.68 23.20 5.39
N SER A 364 -45.78 23.40 6.15
CA SER A 364 -46.99 24.09 5.67
C SER A 364 -47.72 24.78 6.81
N ASN A 365 -48.26 25.99 6.55
CA ASN A 365 -49.13 26.69 7.49
C ASN A 365 -50.59 26.29 7.24
N PHE A 366 -51.37 26.20 8.32
CA PHE A 366 -52.83 26.11 8.21
C PHE A 366 -53.42 27.49 7.88
N ALA A 367 -54.57 27.50 7.22
CA ALA A 367 -55.36 28.72 7.04
C ALA A 367 -55.88 29.27 8.39
N ASP A 368 -56.46 30.48 8.38
CA ASP A 368 -57.09 31.13 9.53
C ASP A 368 -56.21 31.28 10.79
N GLY A 369 -54.88 31.13 10.67
CA GLY A 369 -53.95 31.19 11.80
C GLY A 369 -54.07 30.01 12.77
N LEU A 370 -54.64 28.87 12.33
CA LEU A 370 -54.82 27.68 13.17
C LEU A 370 -53.50 27.04 13.65
N GLY A 371 -52.39 27.35 12.97
CA GLY A 371 -51.04 26.89 13.31
C GLY A 371 -50.28 26.40 12.08
N ASN A 372 -49.45 25.38 12.24
CA ASN A 372 -48.66 24.80 11.16
C ASN A 372 -48.37 23.30 11.37
N VAL A 373 -47.91 22.67 10.29
CA VAL A 373 -47.40 21.30 10.29
C VAL A 373 -45.98 21.29 9.71
N GLU A 374 -45.10 20.59 10.40
CA GLU A 374 -43.73 20.28 10.01
C GLU A 374 -43.60 18.75 9.94
N ILE A 375 -42.98 18.23 8.88
CA ILE A 375 -42.58 16.83 8.77
C ILE A 375 -41.07 16.82 8.57
N ASP A 376 -40.35 16.19 9.49
CA ASP A 376 -38.90 16.10 9.49
C ASP A 376 -38.45 14.64 9.57
N LEU A 377 -37.20 14.43 9.20
CA LEU A 377 -36.45 13.26 9.58
C LEU A 377 -35.64 13.61 10.83
N THR A 378 -35.74 12.79 11.87
CA THR A 378 -35.02 12.92 13.15
C THR A 378 -34.47 11.56 13.60
N GLU A 379 -33.15 11.45 13.73
CA GLU A 379 -32.43 10.20 14.04
C GLU A 379 -32.83 9.00 13.15
N GLY A 380 -33.11 9.26 11.87
CA GLY A 380 -33.56 8.25 10.90
C GLY A 380 -35.01 7.78 11.09
N LYS A 381 -35.85 8.54 11.81
CA LYS A 381 -37.30 8.33 11.93
C LYS A 381 -38.03 9.51 11.31
N VAL A 382 -39.21 9.29 10.74
CA VAL A 382 -40.05 10.40 10.28
C VAL A 382 -40.86 10.90 11.46
N SER A 383 -40.70 12.17 11.80
CA SER A 383 -41.48 12.89 12.81
C SER A 383 -42.40 13.90 12.15
N VAL A 384 -43.56 14.12 12.77
CA VAL A 384 -44.54 15.13 12.39
C VAL A 384 -44.84 15.97 13.61
N HIS A 385 -44.66 17.28 13.48
CA HIS A 385 -44.89 18.27 14.51
C HIS A 385 -46.02 19.20 14.06
N ILE A 386 -47.16 19.11 14.74
CA ILE A 386 -48.34 19.93 14.47
C ILE A 386 -48.46 20.95 15.60
N ASN A 387 -48.20 22.23 15.30
CA ASN A 387 -48.44 23.32 16.26
C ASN A 387 -49.87 23.84 16.08
N VAL A 388 -50.61 24.00 17.17
CA VAL A 388 -52.02 24.42 17.16
C VAL A 388 -52.21 25.62 18.09
N THR A 389 -52.75 26.73 17.57
CA THR A 389 -52.82 28.02 18.29
C THR A 389 -53.99 28.10 19.28
N GLN A 390 -55.00 27.23 19.16
CA GLN A 390 -56.28 27.36 19.89
C GLN A 390 -56.41 26.51 21.16
N VAL A 391 -55.42 25.66 21.50
CA VAL A 391 -55.55 24.63 22.57
C VAL A 391 -54.48 24.82 23.65
N LYS A 392 -54.80 24.50 24.91
CA LYS A 392 -53.85 24.55 26.06
C LYS A 392 -52.58 23.68 25.90
N LYS A 393 -52.57 22.76 24.94
CA LYS A 393 -51.41 21.93 24.58
C LYS A 393 -51.06 22.27 23.13
N ASN A 394 -50.14 23.21 22.95
CA ASN A 394 -49.92 23.90 21.68
C ASN A 394 -49.21 23.06 20.60
N ARG A 395 -48.84 21.80 20.89
CA ARG A 395 -48.07 20.93 19.98
C ARG A 395 -48.51 19.46 20.10
N ILE A 396 -48.63 18.79 18.96
CA ILE A 396 -48.89 17.36 18.80
C ILE A 396 -47.72 16.78 18.02
N ASP A 397 -47.09 15.74 18.56
CA ASP A 397 -45.95 15.06 17.95
C ASP A 397 -46.31 13.61 17.61
N ILE A 398 -45.95 13.17 16.39
CA ILE A 398 -46.12 11.81 15.88
C ILE A 398 -44.78 11.38 15.30
N SER A 399 -44.33 10.14 15.53
CA SER A 399 -43.10 9.63 14.90
C SER A 399 -43.24 8.16 14.51
N SER A 400 -42.75 7.76 13.34
CA SER A 400 -42.77 6.36 12.87
C SER A 400 -41.51 5.97 12.08
N GLY A 401 -41.33 4.67 11.90
CA GLY A 401 -40.17 4.06 11.24
C GLY A 401 -38.88 4.07 12.07
N SER A 402 -37.80 3.59 11.47
CA SER A 402 -36.45 3.59 12.04
C SER A 402 -35.39 3.28 10.97
N GLY A 403 -34.32 4.07 10.92
CA GLY A 403 -33.22 3.86 9.96
C GLY A 403 -33.59 4.20 8.51
N LEU A 404 -34.55 5.11 8.30
CA LEU A 404 -35.07 5.54 6.98
C LEU A 404 -34.07 6.42 6.18
N ASN A 405 -32.80 6.43 6.59
CA ASN A 405 -31.69 7.13 5.95
C ASN A 405 -30.68 6.11 5.38
N ASP A 406 -31.17 4.99 4.84
CA ASP A 406 -30.40 3.89 4.30
C ASP A 406 -30.19 3.96 2.77
N GLY A 407 -30.55 5.10 2.16
CA GLY A 407 -30.45 5.35 0.72
C GLY A 407 -31.57 4.73 -0.12
N GLN A 408 -32.46 3.92 0.44
CA GLN A 408 -33.62 3.37 -0.28
C GLN A 408 -34.77 4.40 -0.36
N TRP A 409 -35.67 4.19 -1.33
CA TRP A 409 -36.92 4.93 -1.42
C TRP A 409 -37.91 4.48 -0.34
N HIS A 410 -38.34 5.43 0.49
CA HIS A 410 -39.40 5.25 1.48
C HIS A 410 -40.63 6.10 1.13
N GLU A 411 -41.84 5.56 1.27
CA GLU A 411 -43.10 6.29 1.09
C GLU A 411 -43.57 6.88 2.43
N ILE A 412 -43.86 8.19 2.44
CA ILE A 412 -44.52 8.88 3.55
C ILE A 412 -45.92 9.26 3.11
N ARG A 413 -46.92 8.74 3.83
CA ARG A 413 -48.31 9.19 3.72
C ARG A 413 -48.76 9.81 5.03
N PHE A 414 -49.12 11.09 4.99
CA PHE A 414 -49.63 11.84 6.14
C PHE A 414 -51.03 12.39 5.86
N LEU A 415 -51.93 12.19 6.82
CA LEU A 415 -53.33 12.61 6.78
C LEU A 415 -53.69 13.32 8.08
N ALA A 416 -54.19 14.56 8.00
CA ALA A 416 -54.68 15.30 9.17
C ALA A 416 -56.06 15.90 8.90
N LYS A 417 -56.98 15.64 9.83
CA LYS A 417 -58.39 16.05 9.80
C LYS A 417 -58.86 16.36 11.22
N GLU A 418 -60.06 16.92 11.36
CA GLU A 418 -60.65 17.26 12.65
C GLU A 418 -60.52 16.11 13.67
N ASN A 419 -59.87 16.40 14.80
CA ASN A 419 -59.60 15.50 15.93
C ASN A 419 -58.80 14.22 15.60
N PHE A 420 -58.22 14.05 14.41
CA PHE A 420 -57.32 12.92 14.13
C PHE A 420 -56.20 13.23 13.13
N ALA A 421 -55.03 12.65 13.38
CA ALA A 421 -53.94 12.61 12.40
C ALA A 421 -53.31 11.22 12.34
N VAL A 422 -52.86 10.83 11.15
CA VAL A 422 -52.27 9.52 10.83
C VAL A 422 -51.02 9.70 9.99
N LEU A 423 -49.93 9.05 10.42
CA LEU A 423 -48.69 8.88 9.66
C LEU A 423 -48.52 7.40 9.32
N THR A 424 -48.26 7.09 8.05
CA THR A 424 -47.95 5.73 7.56
C THR A 424 -46.68 5.77 6.73
N ILE A 425 -45.81 4.76 6.91
CA ILE A 425 -44.53 4.60 6.22
C ILE A 425 -44.56 3.32 5.37
N ASP A 426 -44.06 3.39 4.14
CA ASP A 426 -43.90 2.25 3.21
C ASP A 426 -45.18 1.42 2.95
N GLY A 427 -46.35 2.04 3.14
CA GLY A 427 -47.66 1.39 3.01
C GLY A 427 -48.00 0.34 4.08
N ASP A 428 -47.14 0.12 5.07
CA ASP A 428 -47.35 -0.88 6.12
C ASP A 428 -48.36 -0.38 7.16
N GLU A 429 -49.51 -1.05 7.29
CA GLU A 429 -50.51 -0.73 8.32
C GLU A 429 -49.96 -0.89 9.75
N ALA A 430 -48.95 -1.75 9.98
CA ALA A 430 -48.29 -1.87 11.27
C ALA A 430 -47.40 -0.66 11.63
N SER A 431 -46.98 0.13 10.63
CA SER A 431 -46.28 1.40 10.82
C SER A 431 -47.20 2.59 11.11
N ALA A 432 -48.52 2.40 11.00
CA ALA A 432 -49.50 3.49 10.99
C ALA A 432 -49.75 4.06 12.41
N VAL A 433 -49.11 5.18 12.74
CA VAL A 433 -49.29 5.85 14.02
C VAL A 433 -50.46 6.83 13.93
N ARG A 434 -51.40 6.72 14.87
CA ARG A 434 -52.63 7.53 14.92
C ARG A 434 -52.71 8.31 16.23
N THR A 435 -53.13 9.58 16.16
CA THR A 435 -53.42 10.41 17.34
C THR A 435 -54.85 10.95 17.26
N THR A 436 -55.53 11.00 18.41
CA THR A 436 -56.91 11.50 18.56
C THR A 436 -56.97 12.79 19.39
N SER A 437 -55.94 13.63 19.23
CA SER A 437 -55.81 14.90 19.94
C SER A 437 -56.76 15.96 19.37
N PRO A 438 -57.31 16.90 20.17
CA PRO A 438 -58.12 18.00 19.67
C PRO A 438 -57.34 18.83 18.64
N LEU A 439 -57.83 18.86 17.41
CA LEU A 439 -57.14 19.44 16.26
C LEU A 439 -58.20 19.98 15.28
N GLN A 440 -58.04 21.23 14.86
CA GLN A 440 -58.74 21.78 13.69
C GLN A 440 -57.73 21.98 12.58
N VAL A 441 -58.06 21.53 11.37
CA VAL A 441 -57.22 21.66 10.17
C VAL A 441 -58.01 22.41 9.12
N LYS A 442 -57.42 23.48 8.61
CA LYS A 442 -57.79 24.09 7.33
C LYS A 442 -56.52 24.19 6.50
N THR A 443 -56.51 23.58 5.32
CA THR A 443 -55.36 23.60 4.41
C THR A 443 -55.02 25.03 3.96
N GLY A 444 -53.72 25.34 3.95
CA GLY A 444 -53.19 26.63 3.46
C GLY A 444 -52.97 26.64 1.94
N GLU A 445 -52.43 27.75 1.44
CA GLU A 445 -52.11 27.93 0.01
C GLU A 445 -50.82 27.22 -0.44
N LYS A 446 -49.84 27.09 0.47
CA LYS A 446 -48.44 26.83 0.12
C LYS A 446 -47.88 25.69 0.96
N TYR A 447 -47.21 24.77 0.27
CA TYR A 447 -46.49 23.64 0.86
C TYR A 447 -45.02 23.72 0.44
N PHE A 448 -44.11 23.67 1.41
CA PHE A 448 -42.67 23.82 1.19
C PHE A 448 -41.96 22.49 1.45
N PHE A 449 -41.40 21.91 0.39
CA PHE A 449 -40.63 20.67 0.46
C PHE A 449 -39.13 20.95 0.55
N GLY A 450 -38.44 20.16 1.35
CA GLY A 450 -36.99 20.17 1.53
C GLY A 450 -36.41 21.35 2.33
N GLY A 451 -37.10 22.48 2.42
CA GLY A 451 -36.67 23.67 3.15
C GLY A 451 -37.67 24.80 3.00
N PHE A 452 -37.48 25.90 3.74
CA PHE A 452 -38.25 27.13 3.56
C PHE A 452 -37.45 28.35 4.04
N LEU A 453 -37.86 29.54 3.58
CA LEU A 453 -37.27 30.82 3.97
C LEU A 453 -38.04 31.44 5.14
N THR A 454 -37.33 31.84 6.19
CA THR A 454 -37.89 32.66 7.27
C THR A 454 -37.40 34.11 7.17
N GLN A 455 -38.32 35.07 7.25
CA GLN A 455 -37.98 36.48 7.45
C GLN A 455 -37.87 36.76 8.95
N THR A 456 -36.74 37.34 9.37
CA THR A 456 -36.61 37.94 10.70
C THR A 456 -36.89 39.45 10.63
N ASN A 457 -37.55 39.99 11.64
CA ASN A 457 -37.95 41.42 11.71
C ASN A 457 -36.78 42.42 11.90
N ASP A 458 -35.53 41.98 11.74
CA ASP A 458 -34.34 42.81 11.98
C ASP A 458 -33.29 42.56 10.87
N SER A 459 -33.23 43.48 9.90
CA SER A 459 -32.44 43.46 8.65
C SER A 459 -32.78 42.36 7.62
N ASP A 460 -32.48 42.62 6.33
CA ASP A 460 -32.70 41.75 5.15
C ASP A 460 -31.83 40.47 5.15
N ARG A 461 -31.90 39.66 6.21
CA ARG A 461 -31.22 38.37 6.34
C ARG A 461 -32.24 37.24 6.47
N PHE A 462 -32.56 36.63 5.34
CA PHE A 462 -33.32 35.38 5.31
C PHE A 462 -32.48 34.26 5.94
N LEU A 463 -33.01 33.62 6.98
CA LEU A 463 -32.44 32.39 7.50
C LEU A 463 -33.09 31.21 6.78
N LEU A 464 -32.30 30.47 6.00
CA LEU A 464 -32.66 29.12 5.59
C LEU A 464 -32.54 28.20 6.81
N GLN A 465 -33.66 27.58 7.16
CA GLN A 465 -33.67 26.51 8.17
C GLN A 465 -33.08 25.23 7.56
N LEU A 466 -32.53 24.34 8.40
CA LEU A 466 -31.79 23.13 8.00
C LEU A 466 -32.55 22.33 6.92
N SER A 467 -32.09 22.45 5.67
CA SER A 467 -32.78 21.87 4.53
C SER A 467 -32.40 20.40 4.35
N PHE A 468 -33.37 19.57 3.96
CA PHE A 468 -33.15 18.18 3.59
C PHE A 468 -32.22 18.08 2.36
N GLN A 469 -31.28 17.15 2.45
CA GLN A 469 -30.47 16.71 1.31
C GLN A 469 -30.91 15.31 0.93
N GLY A 470 -31.20 15.08 -0.34
CA GLY A 470 -31.77 13.81 -0.79
C GLY A 470 -32.53 13.95 -2.09
N CYS A 471 -33.33 12.93 -2.39
CA CYS A 471 -34.27 12.96 -3.50
C CYS A 471 -35.71 12.79 -2.99
N MET A 472 -36.67 13.43 -3.66
CA MET A 472 -38.10 13.14 -3.50
C MET A 472 -38.74 12.80 -4.85
N GLN A 473 -39.80 12.00 -4.85
CA GLN A 473 -40.63 11.72 -6.03
C GLN A 473 -42.08 11.43 -5.63
N PHE A 474 -42.99 11.30 -6.61
CA PHE A 474 -44.42 11.07 -6.39
C PHE A 474 -45.08 12.07 -5.43
N ILE A 475 -44.70 13.36 -5.51
CA ILE A 475 -45.21 14.40 -4.61
C ILE A 475 -46.69 14.67 -4.90
N HIS A 476 -47.55 14.32 -3.95
CA HIS A 476 -48.98 14.63 -3.92
C HIS A 476 -49.29 15.59 -2.77
N VAL A 477 -50.13 16.58 -3.06
CA VAL A 477 -50.68 17.54 -2.11
C VAL A 477 -52.19 17.60 -2.31
N ASP A 478 -52.95 17.50 -1.22
CA ASP A 478 -54.42 17.50 -1.20
C ASP A 478 -55.04 16.48 -2.20
N ASP A 479 -54.48 15.26 -2.17
CA ASP A 479 -54.76 14.12 -3.07
C ASP A 479 -54.53 14.37 -4.57
N GLN A 480 -53.74 15.39 -4.94
CA GLN A 480 -53.36 15.71 -6.32
C GLN A 480 -51.84 15.61 -6.53
N LEU A 481 -51.41 14.88 -7.57
CA LEU A 481 -50.01 14.84 -8.01
C LEU A 481 -49.56 16.22 -8.52
N VAL A 482 -48.39 16.68 -8.05
CA VAL A 482 -47.81 17.97 -8.46
C VAL A 482 -47.19 17.88 -9.86
N ASP A 483 -47.51 18.83 -10.74
CA ASP A 483 -46.85 19.00 -12.03
C ASP A 483 -45.52 19.75 -11.87
N LEU A 484 -44.46 18.99 -11.61
CA LEU A 484 -43.09 19.51 -11.44
C LEU A 484 -42.52 20.16 -12.71
N HIS A 485 -43.02 19.86 -13.91
CA HIS A 485 -42.56 20.54 -15.14
C HIS A 485 -43.17 21.94 -15.25
N ALA A 486 -44.40 22.13 -14.78
CA ALA A 486 -44.98 23.46 -14.64
C ALA A 486 -44.25 24.30 -13.58
N VAL A 487 -43.69 23.67 -12.54
CA VAL A 487 -42.81 24.35 -11.56
C VAL A 487 -41.46 24.73 -12.17
N GLU A 488 -40.79 23.82 -12.88
CA GLU A 488 -39.53 24.11 -13.60
C GLU A 488 -39.69 25.29 -14.59
N GLN A 489 -40.87 25.40 -15.22
CA GLN A 489 -41.22 26.48 -16.16
C GLN A 489 -41.68 27.79 -15.48
N GLY A 490 -41.67 27.88 -14.14
CA GLY A 490 -42.12 29.06 -13.39
C GLY A 490 -43.62 29.37 -13.53
N LYS A 491 -44.44 28.39 -13.91
CA LYS A 491 -45.90 28.57 -14.08
C LYS A 491 -46.69 28.30 -12.80
N LEU A 492 -46.16 27.46 -11.91
CA LEU A 492 -46.76 27.09 -10.63
C LEU A 492 -45.67 27.05 -9.56
N GLY A 493 -45.95 27.51 -8.34
CA GLY A 493 -44.99 27.42 -7.23
C GLY A 493 -43.70 28.23 -7.44
N SER A 494 -42.65 27.88 -6.69
CA SER A 494 -41.30 28.43 -6.83
C SER A 494 -40.25 27.44 -6.31
N PHE A 495 -38.97 27.63 -6.64
CA PHE A 495 -37.88 26.79 -6.11
C PHE A 495 -36.56 27.55 -6.07
N ALA A 496 -35.61 27.08 -5.25
CA ALA A 496 -34.22 27.51 -5.31
C ALA A 496 -33.27 26.35 -5.01
N ASN A 497 -32.13 26.29 -5.71
CA ASN A 497 -31.07 25.27 -5.58
C ASN A 497 -31.52 23.81 -5.78
N VAL A 498 -32.75 23.59 -6.25
CA VAL A 498 -33.33 22.28 -6.59
C VAL A 498 -32.95 21.91 -8.03
N SER A 499 -32.70 20.62 -8.28
CA SER A 499 -32.64 20.06 -9.63
C SER A 499 -33.86 19.16 -9.87
N ILE A 500 -34.75 19.59 -10.75
CA ILE A 500 -35.94 18.84 -11.15
C ILE A 500 -35.56 17.81 -12.23
N ASP A 501 -36.25 16.67 -12.24
CA ASP A 501 -36.03 15.56 -13.17
C ASP A 501 -34.62 14.94 -13.09
N MET A 502 -34.07 14.88 -11.87
CA MET A 502 -32.78 14.29 -11.53
C MET A 502 -32.80 13.75 -10.09
N CYS A 503 -32.08 12.65 -9.83
CA CYS A 503 -31.72 12.21 -8.48
C CYS A 503 -30.24 11.84 -8.42
N ALA A 504 -29.41 12.73 -7.88
CA ALA A 504 -27.95 12.62 -7.86
C ALA A 504 -27.40 12.23 -6.48
N ILE A 505 -28.04 11.26 -5.81
CA ILE A 505 -27.54 10.69 -4.55
C ILE A 505 -26.39 9.71 -4.82
N ILE A 506 -25.34 9.74 -3.99
CA ILE A 506 -24.12 8.92 -4.13
C ILE A 506 -24.01 8.00 -2.91
N ASP A 507 -23.76 6.70 -3.10
CA ASP A 507 -23.36 5.79 -2.02
C ASP A 507 -21.83 5.82 -1.89
N ARG A 508 -21.32 6.59 -0.92
CA ARG A 508 -19.88 6.74 -0.60
C ARG A 508 -19.30 5.54 0.16
N CYS A 509 -20.12 4.54 0.49
CA CYS A 509 -19.69 3.25 1.02
C CYS A 509 -19.63 2.16 -0.06
N VAL A 510 -19.85 2.49 -1.35
CA VAL A 510 -19.73 1.54 -2.46
C VAL A 510 -18.89 2.16 -3.61
N PRO A 511 -17.68 1.65 -3.91
CA PRO A 511 -17.02 0.51 -3.27
C PRO A 511 -16.69 0.78 -1.79
N ASN A 512 -16.61 -0.29 -0.99
CA ASN A 512 -16.31 -0.13 0.43
C ASN A 512 -14.83 0.22 0.62
N HIS A 513 -14.56 1.47 0.98
CA HIS A 513 -13.23 1.98 1.30
C HIS A 513 -12.75 1.63 2.73
N CYS A 514 -13.55 0.91 3.52
CA CYS A 514 -13.14 0.40 4.82
C CYS A 514 -12.52 -1.00 4.68
N GLU A 515 -11.21 -1.05 4.84
CA GLU A 515 -10.38 -2.25 4.65
C GLU A 515 -10.49 -3.21 5.86
N HIS A 516 -9.92 -4.42 5.72
CA HIS A 516 -9.81 -5.44 6.79
C HIS A 516 -11.14 -5.76 7.52
N GLY A 517 -12.27 -5.70 6.82
CA GLY A 517 -13.60 -5.96 7.39
C GLY A 517 -14.21 -4.80 8.19
N GLY A 518 -13.62 -3.60 8.11
CA GLY A 518 -14.15 -2.38 8.72
C GLY A 518 -15.57 -2.05 8.25
N LYS A 519 -16.41 -1.58 9.17
CA LYS A 519 -17.81 -1.23 8.86
C LYS A 519 -17.91 0.21 8.38
N CYS A 520 -18.39 0.40 7.15
CA CYS A 520 -18.66 1.72 6.59
C CYS A 520 -20.03 2.25 7.05
N SER A 521 -20.08 3.54 7.41
CA SER A 521 -21.30 4.34 7.53
C SER A 521 -21.09 5.70 6.87
N GLN A 522 -22.14 6.44 6.55
CA GLN A 522 -22.01 7.69 5.79
C GLN A 522 -23.04 8.77 6.11
N THR A 523 -22.64 10.00 5.82
CA THR A 523 -23.45 11.20 5.64
C THR A 523 -23.40 11.61 4.17
N TRP A 524 -24.13 12.67 3.80
CA TRP A 524 -24.14 13.21 2.44
C TRP A 524 -22.74 13.57 1.88
N ASP A 525 -21.90 14.16 2.72
CA ASP A 525 -20.58 14.70 2.38
C ASP A 525 -19.44 13.67 2.58
N SER A 526 -19.64 12.64 3.41
CA SER A 526 -18.53 11.85 3.93
C SER A 526 -18.93 10.45 4.43
N PHE A 527 -18.15 9.42 4.10
CA PHE A 527 -18.16 8.16 4.83
C PHE A 527 -17.21 8.15 6.05
N LYS A 528 -17.46 7.23 6.99
CA LYS A 528 -16.65 6.89 8.17
C LYS A 528 -16.47 5.38 8.25
N CYS A 529 -15.27 4.93 8.60
CA CYS A 529 -15.02 3.53 8.94
C CYS A 529 -15.03 3.31 10.45
N THR A 530 -15.61 2.20 10.89
CA THR A 530 -15.53 1.67 12.25
C THR A 530 -14.65 0.42 12.24
N CYS A 531 -13.46 0.51 12.85
CA CYS A 531 -12.44 -0.54 12.82
C CYS A 531 -12.45 -1.44 14.07
N ASP A 532 -13.40 -1.24 14.99
CA ASP A 532 -13.46 -1.95 16.26
C ASP A 532 -13.52 -3.48 16.07
N GLY A 533 -12.58 -4.19 16.70
CA GLY A 533 -12.47 -5.66 16.61
C GLY A 533 -11.80 -6.20 15.35
N THR A 534 -11.35 -5.35 14.41
CA THR A 534 -10.63 -5.79 13.19
C THR A 534 -9.15 -6.10 13.42
N GLY A 535 -8.51 -5.43 14.40
CA GLY A 535 -7.05 -5.40 14.53
C GLY A 535 -6.38 -4.22 13.78
N TYR A 536 -7.17 -3.36 13.14
CA TYR A 536 -6.70 -2.23 12.33
C TYR A 536 -7.25 -0.89 12.81
N SER A 537 -6.68 0.19 12.28
CA SER A 537 -6.90 1.58 12.66
C SER A 537 -6.68 2.53 11.48
N GLY A 538 -6.78 3.85 11.71
CA GLY A 538 -6.74 4.85 10.66
C GLY A 538 -8.13 5.14 10.06
N ALA A 539 -8.20 6.10 9.13
CA ALA A 539 -9.49 6.59 8.60
C ALA A 539 -10.24 5.56 7.74
N THR A 540 -9.51 4.63 7.14
CA THR A 540 -10.01 3.55 6.26
C THR A 540 -9.78 2.14 6.84
N CYS A 541 -9.39 2.02 8.12
CA CYS A 541 -8.96 0.76 8.73
C CYS A 541 -7.76 0.10 8.02
N HIS A 542 -6.88 0.89 7.40
CA HIS A 542 -5.71 0.42 6.66
C HIS A 542 -4.55 0.00 7.58
N ASN A 543 -4.31 0.73 8.68
CA ASN A 543 -3.10 0.59 9.48
C ASN A 543 -3.26 -0.48 10.57
N SER A 544 -2.43 -1.53 10.56
CA SER A 544 -2.41 -2.52 11.65
C SER A 544 -2.07 -1.87 13.00
N ILE A 545 -2.71 -2.33 14.08
CA ILE A 545 -2.36 -1.90 15.46
C ILE A 545 -1.22 -2.73 16.06
N TYR A 546 -0.75 -3.76 15.34
CA TYR A 546 0.27 -4.70 15.76
C TYR A 546 1.58 -4.49 14.99
N ASP A 547 2.70 -4.89 15.59
CA ASP A 547 3.99 -4.82 14.91
C ASP A 547 4.22 -6.07 14.04
N LEU A 548 5.10 -5.92 13.04
CA LEU A 548 5.19 -6.86 11.93
C LEU A 548 5.73 -8.24 12.32
N SER A 549 6.55 -8.29 13.37
CA SER A 549 7.24 -9.51 13.81
C SER A 549 7.66 -9.44 15.27
N CYS A 550 8.05 -10.59 15.81
CA CYS A 550 8.68 -10.65 17.14
C CYS A 550 10.00 -9.86 17.21
N GLU A 551 10.73 -9.72 16.09
CA GLU A 551 11.98 -8.94 16.02
C GLU A 551 11.68 -7.44 16.19
N ALA A 552 10.65 -6.94 15.51
CA ALA A 552 10.17 -5.56 15.68
C ALA A 552 9.80 -5.28 17.15
N TYR A 553 9.09 -6.20 17.82
CA TYR A 553 8.76 -6.05 19.24
C TYR A 553 9.98 -6.05 20.16
N LYS A 554 11.00 -6.87 19.91
CA LYS A 554 12.28 -6.83 20.67
C LYS A 554 12.92 -5.44 20.56
N HIS A 555 12.95 -4.86 19.37
CA HIS A 555 13.48 -3.52 19.13
C HIS A 555 12.63 -2.38 19.73
N LEU A 556 11.38 -2.63 20.11
CA LEU A 556 10.55 -1.74 20.93
C LEU A 556 10.71 -1.98 22.45
N GLY A 557 11.72 -2.74 22.87
CA GLY A 557 12.00 -3.04 24.28
C GLY A 557 11.01 -4.00 24.94
N LYS A 558 10.33 -4.85 24.16
CA LYS A 558 9.46 -5.91 24.70
C LYS A 558 10.28 -7.17 25.06
N THR A 559 9.68 -8.05 25.84
CA THR A 559 10.27 -9.30 26.36
C THR A 559 9.49 -10.53 25.91
N SER A 560 10.03 -11.74 26.09
CA SER A 560 9.36 -12.98 25.66
C SER A 560 7.94 -13.15 26.23
N ASN A 561 6.94 -13.23 25.34
CA ASN A 561 5.53 -13.45 25.68
C ASN A 561 4.72 -13.83 24.43
N TYR A 562 3.42 -14.03 24.57
CA TYR A 562 2.49 -14.06 23.44
C TYR A 562 2.23 -12.65 22.91
N TYR A 563 2.41 -12.46 21.61
CA TYR A 563 2.10 -11.24 20.89
C TYR A 563 1.18 -11.53 19.71
N TRP A 564 0.37 -10.55 19.34
CA TRP A 564 -0.22 -10.50 18.00
C TRP A 564 0.81 -9.85 17.09
N ILE A 565 1.10 -10.45 15.94
CA ILE A 565 1.96 -9.89 14.91
C ILE A 565 1.19 -9.83 13.59
N ASP A 566 1.61 -8.90 12.73
CA ASP A 566 0.99 -8.66 11.43
C ASP A 566 2.06 -8.67 10.31
N PRO A 567 2.44 -9.85 9.78
CA PRO A 567 3.58 -9.98 8.89
C PRO A 567 3.47 -9.15 7.60
N ASP A 568 2.28 -9.06 7.00
CA ASP A 568 1.99 -8.26 5.82
C ASP A 568 1.50 -6.83 6.13
N GLY A 569 1.10 -6.54 7.36
CA GLY A 569 0.73 -5.20 7.80
C GLY A 569 -0.59 -4.78 7.17
N SER A 570 -0.58 -3.73 6.36
CA SER A 570 -1.75 -3.32 5.54
C SER A 570 -1.95 -4.21 4.30
N GLY A 571 -1.67 -5.51 4.44
CA GLY A 571 -1.80 -6.52 3.39
C GLY A 571 -3.15 -7.23 3.43
N ALA A 572 -3.26 -8.39 2.77
CA ALA A 572 -4.54 -9.10 2.67
C ALA A 572 -4.78 -10.09 3.82
N LEU A 573 -3.76 -10.43 4.60
CA LEU A 573 -3.86 -11.36 5.72
C LEU A 573 -4.15 -10.59 7.02
N GLY A 574 -4.98 -11.16 7.89
CA GLY A 574 -5.19 -10.59 9.22
C GLY A 574 -4.00 -10.84 10.16
N PRO A 575 -3.95 -10.16 11.31
CA PRO A 575 -2.94 -10.43 12.33
C PRO A 575 -3.13 -11.82 12.94
N LEU A 576 -2.02 -12.42 13.39
CA LEU A 576 -2.03 -13.72 14.07
C LEU A 576 -1.34 -13.67 15.43
N LYS A 577 -1.76 -14.55 16.34
CA LYS A 577 -1.15 -14.67 17.67
C LYS A 577 -0.05 -15.72 17.69
N VAL A 578 1.15 -15.30 18.10
CA VAL A 578 2.34 -16.16 18.19
C VAL A 578 2.97 -16.08 19.58
N TYR A 579 3.76 -17.07 19.95
CA TYR A 579 4.67 -16.94 21.09
C TYR A 579 6.04 -16.43 20.60
N CYS A 580 6.42 -15.24 21.06
CA CYS A 580 7.73 -14.67 20.81
C CYS A 580 8.68 -15.05 21.95
N ASN A 581 9.76 -15.77 21.63
CA ASN A 581 10.87 -15.97 22.55
C ASN A 581 12.05 -15.09 22.12
N MET A 582 12.26 -13.99 22.84
CA MET A 582 13.26 -12.96 22.58
C MET A 582 14.42 -13.13 23.57
N THR A 583 15.55 -13.68 23.11
CA THR A 583 16.82 -13.67 23.85
C THR A 583 17.74 -12.57 23.31
N GLU A 584 18.86 -12.33 23.98
CA GLU A 584 19.86 -11.33 23.54
C GLU A 584 20.31 -11.61 22.09
N ASP A 585 20.69 -12.84 21.78
CA ASP A 585 21.21 -13.24 20.46
C ASP A 585 20.13 -13.57 19.41
N LYS A 586 18.93 -14.02 19.82
CA LYS A 586 17.96 -14.66 18.92
C LYS A 586 16.52 -14.33 19.25
N VAL A 587 15.70 -14.11 18.21
CA VAL A 587 14.24 -14.04 18.35
C VAL A 587 13.60 -15.21 17.61
N TRP A 588 12.68 -15.88 18.30
CA TRP A 588 11.88 -16.98 17.75
C TRP A 588 10.39 -16.65 17.77
N SER A 589 9.74 -16.80 16.62
CA SER A 589 8.29 -16.84 16.46
C SER A 589 7.82 -18.30 16.49
N THR A 590 6.91 -18.66 17.39
CA THR A 590 6.38 -20.03 17.52
C THR A 590 4.87 -20.06 17.29
N VAL A 591 4.40 -20.93 16.38
CA VAL A 591 2.97 -21.14 16.08
C VAL A 591 2.59 -22.58 16.44
N TYR A 592 1.52 -22.73 17.23
CA TYR A 592 1.07 -24.00 17.77
C TYR A 592 -0.09 -24.61 16.96
N HIS A 593 -0.22 -25.93 17.05
CA HIS A 593 -1.33 -26.72 16.52
C HIS A 593 -2.01 -27.52 17.65
N ASP A 594 -3.19 -28.08 17.35
CA ASP A 594 -4.02 -28.87 18.26
C ASP A 594 -3.53 -30.31 18.54
N LEU A 595 -2.78 -30.92 17.61
CA LEU A 595 -2.29 -32.30 17.76
C LEU A 595 -1.43 -32.48 19.02
N GLN A 596 -1.82 -33.44 19.87
CA GLN A 596 -1.16 -33.75 21.13
C GLN A 596 0.17 -34.52 20.94
N MET A 597 1.03 -34.51 21.96
CA MET A 597 2.22 -35.35 21.95
C MET A 597 1.85 -36.82 22.15
N GLN A 598 2.51 -37.71 21.40
CA GLN A 598 2.30 -39.17 21.39
C GLN A 598 0.88 -39.64 21.04
N THR A 599 0.16 -38.93 20.16
CA THR A 599 -1.14 -39.36 19.62
C THR A 599 -1.04 -40.75 18.99
N SER A 600 -1.75 -41.72 19.57
CA SER A 600 -1.89 -43.08 19.01
C SER A 600 -2.70 -43.05 17.71
N VAL A 601 -2.25 -43.80 16.70
CA VAL A 601 -2.90 -43.88 15.38
C VAL A 601 -3.49 -45.27 15.19
N VAL A 602 -4.75 -45.35 14.76
CA VAL A 602 -5.50 -46.60 14.61
C VAL A 602 -6.21 -46.62 13.25
N GLY A 603 -6.05 -47.70 12.49
CA GLY A 603 -6.73 -47.91 11.22
C GLY A 603 -8.13 -48.49 11.43
N ASN A 604 -9.17 -47.64 11.40
CA ASN A 604 -10.58 -48.06 11.53
C ASN A 604 -11.40 -47.89 10.22
N GLY A 605 -10.75 -47.56 9.10
CA GLY A 605 -11.41 -47.31 7.80
C GLY A 605 -11.21 -48.43 6.77
N PRO A 606 -11.95 -48.40 5.64
CA PRO A 606 -11.71 -49.28 4.49
C PRO A 606 -10.43 -48.90 3.73
N GLU A 607 -9.95 -47.67 3.89
CA GLU A 607 -8.66 -47.20 3.38
C GLU A 607 -7.53 -47.65 4.33
N LYS A 608 -6.44 -48.22 3.78
CA LYS A 608 -5.35 -48.86 4.56
C LYS A 608 -4.38 -47.88 5.25
N TYR A 609 -4.83 -46.66 5.49
CA TYR A 609 -4.06 -45.57 6.07
C TYR A 609 -4.96 -44.69 6.93
N SER A 610 -4.36 -43.94 7.86
CA SER A 610 -5.04 -42.93 8.67
C SER A 610 -4.42 -41.57 8.38
N VAL A 611 -5.26 -40.53 8.25
CA VAL A 611 -4.84 -39.16 7.98
C VAL A 611 -5.01 -38.33 9.25
N LEU A 612 -3.90 -37.78 9.75
CA LEU A 612 -3.89 -36.83 10.86
C LEU A 612 -3.75 -35.42 10.30
N GLN A 613 -4.86 -34.67 10.33
CA GLN A 613 -4.87 -33.23 10.04
C GLN A 613 -4.33 -32.46 11.25
N LEU A 614 -3.49 -31.45 11.00
CA LEU A 614 -3.05 -30.51 12.04
C LEU A 614 -3.83 -29.19 11.86
N ASN A 615 -4.49 -28.73 12.91
CA ASN A 615 -5.17 -27.44 12.93
C ASN A 615 -4.31 -26.44 13.73
N TYR A 616 -3.76 -25.45 13.03
CA TYR A 616 -2.96 -24.39 13.65
C TYR A 616 -3.85 -23.27 14.21
N SER A 617 -3.32 -22.49 15.15
CA SER A 617 -3.96 -21.26 15.65
C SER A 617 -3.99 -20.10 14.64
N ALA A 618 -3.57 -20.33 13.39
CA ALA A 618 -3.46 -19.36 12.31
C ALA A 618 -3.67 -20.07 10.96
N THR A 619 -4.01 -19.32 9.91
CA THR A 619 -4.17 -19.84 8.55
C THR A 619 -2.81 -20.23 7.94
N MET A 620 -2.82 -21.10 6.91
CA MET A 620 -1.58 -21.49 6.23
C MET A 620 -0.89 -20.30 5.54
N ASP A 621 -1.64 -19.33 5.02
CA ASP A 621 -1.08 -18.13 4.40
C ASP A 621 -0.37 -17.23 5.43
N GLN A 622 -0.97 -17.04 6.61
CA GLN A 622 -0.36 -16.33 7.76
C GLN A 622 0.96 -16.99 8.21
N ILE A 623 1.01 -18.32 8.27
CA ILE A 623 2.24 -19.05 8.63
C ILE A 623 3.25 -19.01 7.47
N SER A 624 2.78 -19.01 6.21
CA SER A 624 3.64 -18.87 5.03
C SER A 624 4.33 -17.51 5.02
N ALA A 625 3.66 -16.42 5.41
CA ALA A 625 4.27 -15.10 5.55
C ALA A 625 5.45 -15.09 6.54
N ILE A 626 5.29 -15.71 7.72
CA ILE A 626 6.36 -15.86 8.73
C ILE A 626 7.50 -16.74 8.21
N THR A 627 7.21 -17.91 7.63
CA THR A 627 8.26 -18.82 7.14
C THR A 627 9.06 -18.21 5.99
N SER A 628 8.43 -17.34 5.19
CA SER A 628 9.07 -16.66 4.07
C SER A 628 10.02 -15.54 4.54
N SER A 629 9.61 -14.70 5.49
CA SER A 629 10.47 -13.62 6.03
C SER A 629 11.57 -14.12 6.97
N ALA A 630 11.38 -15.25 7.64
CA ALA A 630 12.35 -15.80 8.57
C ALA A 630 13.67 -16.24 7.91
N GLU A 631 14.76 -16.14 8.67
CA GLU A 631 16.09 -16.59 8.25
C GLU A 631 16.20 -18.12 8.25
N TYR A 632 15.59 -18.75 9.27
CA TYR A 632 15.61 -20.17 9.53
C TYR A 632 14.26 -20.59 10.16
N CYS A 633 13.75 -21.77 9.80
CA CYS A 633 12.59 -22.36 10.48
C CYS A 633 12.83 -23.84 10.73
N GLU A 634 12.30 -24.34 11.84
CA GLU A 634 12.33 -25.74 12.22
C GLU A 634 10.97 -26.22 12.74
N GLN A 635 10.70 -27.51 12.56
CA GLN A 635 9.57 -28.21 13.18
C GLN A 635 10.01 -29.61 13.59
N TYR A 636 9.72 -30.02 14.82
CA TYR A 636 10.06 -31.36 15.30
C TYR A 636 9.01 -32.38 14.84
N ILE A 637 9.48 -33.54 14.35
CA ILE A 637 8.62 -34.67 14.01
C ILE A 637 9.18 -35.97 14.58
N SER A 638 8.30 -36.87 15.03
CA SER A 638 8.65 -38.14 15.65
C SER A 638 7.59 -39.20 15.40
N TYR A 639 8.02 -40.35 14.92
CA TYR A 639 7.22 -41.56 14.77
C TYR A 639 7.73 -42.60 15.76
N SER A 640 6.87 -43.02 16.69
CA SER A 640 7.12 -44.19 17.54
C SER A 640 6.26 -45.34 17.03
N CYS A 641 6.83 -46.53 16.92
CA CYS A 641 6.22 -47.65 16.22
C CYS A 641 6.48 -48.97 16.94
N LYS A 642 5.58 -49.93 16.75
CA LYS A 642 5.70 -51.31 17.17
C LYS A 642 4.97 -52.15 16.13
N MET A 643 5.69 -53.05 15.46
CA MET A 643 5.18 -53.80 14.31
C MET A 643 4.52 -52.92 13.23
N SER A 644 5.10 -51.75 12.96
CA SER A 644 4.60 -50.76 12.00
C SER A 644 5.78 -50.07 11.31
N ARG A 645 5.82 -50.11 9.98
CA ARG A 645 6.92 -49.59 9.15
C ARG A 645 6.66 -48.15 8.72
N LEU A 646 7.73 -47.38 8.49
CA LEU A 646 7.65 -45.95 8.18
C LEU A 646 7.84 -45.69 6.68
N LEU A 647 9.03 -45.97 6.15
CA LEU A 647 9.40 -45.66 4.76
C LEU A 647 9.52 -46.92 3.88
N ASN A 648 9.75 -48.10 4.47
CA ASN A 648 10.08 -49.32 3.75
C ASN A 648 8.84 -50.13 3.30
N THR A 649 8.64 -50.29 1.99
CA THR A 649 7.53 -51.09 1.40
C THR A 649 7.99 -51.98 0.25
N PRO A 650 7.26 -53.09 -0.06
CA PRO A 650 7.60 -53.96 -1.18
C PRO A 650 7.48 -53.30 -2.55
N ASP A 651 6.58 -52.32 -2.68
CA ASP A 651 6.19 -51.68 -3.94
C ASP A 651 6.92 -50.35 -4.20
N GLY A 652 7.86 -49.97 -3.33
CA GLY A 652 8.72 -48.79 -3.45
C GLY A 652 8.10 -47.45 -3.00
N ASN A 653 6.79 -47.38 -2.76
CA ASN A 653 6.11 -46.19 -2.22
C ASN A 653 6.01 -46.26 -0.69
N PRO A 654 6.54 -45.28 0.09
CA PRO A 654 6.49 -45.26 1.56
C PRO A 654 5.10 -45.43 2.19
N TYR A 655 5.02 -46.14 3.32
CA TYR A 655 3.76 -46.30 4.08
C TYR A 655 3.31 -45.02 4.77
N THR A 656 4.26 -44.25 5.29
CA THR A 656 4.01 -43.03 6.07
C THR A 656 4.74 -41.85 5.43
N TRP A 657 4.03 -40.73 5.27
CA TRP A 657 4.58 -39.48 4.75
C TRP A 657 3.88 -38.29 5.42
N TRP A 658 4.50 -37.12 5.33
CA TRP A 658 3.88 -35.87 5.78
C TRP A 658 3.60 -34.96 4.59
N VAL A 659 2.71 -34.00 4.79
CA VAL A 659 2.26 -33.04 3.77
C VAL A 659 2.66 -31.63 4.20
N GLY A 660 3.26 -30.87 3.29
CA GLY A 660 3.73 -29.51 3.55
C GLY A 660 2.68 -28.42 3.31
N LYS A 661 3.15 -27.17 3.22
CA LYS A 661 2.29 -25.98 3.08
C LYS A 661 1.62 -25.83 1.71
N ALA A 662 2.17 -26.42 0.66
CA ALA A 662 1.65 -26.39 -0.70
C ALA A 662 0.88 -27.69 -1.08
N ASN A 663 0.43 -28.45 -0.06
CA ASN A 663 -0.22 -29.76 -0.20
C ASN A 663 0.66 -30.83 -0.89
N GLU A 664 1.98 -30.69 -0.78
CA GLU A 664 2.99 -31.55 -1.39
C GLU A 664 3.47 -32.65 -0.42
N LYS A 665 3.71 -33.86 -0.93
CA LYS A 665 4.04 -35.05 -0.13
C LYS A 665 5.55 -35.19 0.08
N HIS A 666 5.98 -35.37 1.33
CA HIS A 666 7.39 -35.49 1.72
C HIS A 666 7.70 -36.86 2.34
N TYR A 667 8.69 -37.54 1.74
CA TYR A 667 9.13 -38.89 2.11
C TYR A 667 10.43 -38.93 2.91
N TYR A 668 10.96 -37.78 3.29
CA TYR A 668 12.08 -37.68 4.22
C TYR A 668 11.56 -37.45 5.64
N TRP A 669 12.18 -38.09 6.62
CA TRP A 669 11.81 -37.97 8.03
C TRP A 669 12.81 -37.11 8.80
N GLY A 670 12.43 -36.65 10.00
CA GLY A 670 13.21 -35.70 10.80
C GLY A 670 14.71 -36.03 10.88
N GLY A 671 15.57 -35.03 10.62
CA GLY A 671 17.02 -35.18 10.50
C GLY A 671 17.54 -35.64 9.13
N SER A 672 16.66 -35.96 8.17
CA SER A 672 17.01 -36.19 6.75
C SER A 672 16.66 -34.98 5.87
N GLY A 673 17.12 -34.99 4.62
CA GLY A 673 16.87 -33.94 3.62
C GLY A 673 15.88 -34.34 2.52
N PRO A 674 15.30 -33.37 1.78
CA PRO A 674 14.41 -33.60 0.64
C PRO A 674 15.00 -34.59 -0.39
N GLY A 675 14.13 -35.45 -0.93
CA GLY A 675 14.53 -36.53 -1.84
C GLY A 675 15.26 -37.71 -1.19
N ILE A 676 15.66 -37.61 0.08
CA ILE A 676 16.38 -38.67 0.80
C ILE A 676 15.41 -39.46 1.68
N GLN A 677 14.95 -40.61 1.17
CA GLN A 677 14.08 -41.58 1.87
C GLN A 677 14.84 -42.32 2.99
N LYS A 678 15.27 -41.58 4.01
CA LYS A 678 15.97 -42.07 5.20
C LYS A 678 15.51 -41.27 6.42
N CYS A 679 15.79 -41.81 7.61
CA CYS A 679 15.69 -41.11 8.88
C CYS A 679 17.09 -40.64 9.34
N ALA A 680 17.16 -39.79 10.38
CA ALA A 680 18.42 -39.35 10.99
C ALA A 680 19.43 -40.49 11.18
N CYS A 681 19.01 -41.63 11.75
CA CYS A 681 19.92 -42.76 11.99
C CYS A 681 20.50 -43.39 10.71
N GLY A 682 19.79 -43.28 9.58
CA GLY A 682 20.21 -43.77 8.28
C GLY A 682 21.18 -42.83 7.55
N ILE A 683 21.20 -41.55 7.96
CA ILE A 683 22.23 -40.57 7.58
C ILE A 683 23.48 -40.78 8.42
N GLU A 684 23.32 -40.87 9.75
CA GLU A 684 24.40 -41.07 10.74
C GLU A 684 24.99 -42.49 10.73
N ARG A 685 24.34 -43.44 10.05
CA ARG A 685 24.69 -44.88 9.99
C ARG A 685 24.71 -45.58 11.36
N ASN A 686 23.82 -45.18 12.25
CA ASN A 686 23.69 -45.70 13.62
C ASN A 686 22.30 -46.30 13.94
N CYS A 687 21.48 -46.61 12.93
CA CYS A 687 20.21 -47.32 13.14
C CYS A 687 20.42 -48.65 13.87
N THR A 688 19.42 -49.06 14.67
CA THR A 688 19.50 -50.25 15.52
C THR A 688 19.72 -51.55 14.74
N ASP A 689 19.18 -51.63 13.52
CA ASP A 689 19.50 -52.67 12.54
C ASP A 689 20.14 -51.98 11.31
N PRO A 690 21.41 -52.27 10.98
CA PRO A 690 22.13 -51.61 9.88
C PRO A 690 21.59 -51.97 8.48
N LYS A 691 20.62 -52.89 8.36
CA LYS A 691 19.95 -53.21 7.09
C LYS A 691 18.91 -52.17 6.67
N TYR A 692 18.42 -51.35 7.60
CA TYR A 692 17.34 -50.40 7.36
C TYR A 692 17.80 -48.95 7.57
N TYR A 693 17.14 -48.00 6.90
CA TYR A 693 17.47 -46.57 6.99
C TYR A 693 16.64 -45.79 8.02
N CYS A 694 15.73 -46.47 8.72
CA CYS A 694 14.92 -46.01 9.83
C CYS A 694 14.75 -47.17 10.83
N ASN A 695 14.67 -46.89 12.12
CA ASN A 695 14.48 -47.91 13.16
C ASN A 695 13.11 -48.60 13.08
N CYS A 696 12.08 -47.90 12.60
CA CYS A 696 10.73 -48.44 12.43
C CYS A 696 10.59 -49.42 11.26
N ASP A 697 11.42 -49.28 10.24
CA ASP A 697 11.40 -50.15 9.05
C ASP A 697 11.85 -51.59 9.33
N ALA A 698 12.42 -51.85 10.52
CA ALA A 698 12.81 -53.17 11.00
C ALA A 698 11.63 -54.03 11.53
N ASP A 699 10.39 -53.52 11.49
CA ASP A 699 9.15 -54.22 11.89
C ASP A 699 9.20 -54.90 13.28
N ALA A 700 9.83 -54.24 14.25
CA ALA A 700 10.14 -54.85 15.54
C ALA A 700 8.91 -54.97 16.46
N LYS A 701 8.84 -56.07 17.23
CA LYS A 701 7.85 -56.28 18.31
C LYS A 701 8.06 -55.38 19.54
N GLN A 702 9.22 -54.75 19.64
CA GLN A 702 9.55 -53.76 20.66
C GLN A 702 9.32 -52.35 20.10
N TRP A 703 8.97 -51.40 20.95
CA TRP A 703 8.84 -50.00 20.54
C TRP A 703 10.16 -49.47 19.97
N ARG A 704 10.12 -48.98 18.73
CA ARG A 704 11.17 -48.20 18.08
C ARG A 704 10.69 -46.78 17.85
N LYS A 705 11.62 -45.88 17.52
CA LYS A 705 11.35 -44.46 17.31
C LYS A 705 12.30 -43.89 16.27
N ASP A 706 11.76 -43.12 15.34
CA ASP A 706 12.52 -42.26 14.42
C ASP A 706 12.02 -40.82 14.55
N ALA A 707 12.94 -39.89 14.80
CA ALA A 707 12.61 -38.51 15.10
C ALA A 707 13.75 -37.55 14.74
N GLY A 708 13.40 -36.29 14.54
CA GLY A 708 14.36 -35.20 14.33
C GLY A 708 13.66 -33.90 13.94
N LEU A 709 14.44 -32.92 13.52
CA LEU A 709 13.95 -31.65 13.01
C LEU A 709 13.75 -31.70 11.49
N LEU A 710 12.67 -31.10 11.03
CA LEU A 710 12.44 -30.67 9.66
C LEU A 710 12.87 -29.20 9.59
N SER A 711 13.84 -28.84 8.76
CA SER A 711 14.45 -27.49 8.71
C SER A 711 14.33 -26.77 7.35
N TYR A 712 13.61 -27.37 6.41
CA TYR A 712 13.44 -26.85 5.05
C TYR A 712 12.21 -25.94 5.01
N LYS A 713 12.42 -24.64 5.24
CA LYS A 713 11.33 -23.66 5.45
C LYS A 713 10.32 -23.58 4.30
N GLU A 714 10.72 -23.91 3.07
CA GLU A 714 9.83 -23.92 1.90
C GLU A 714 8.77 -25.03 1.94
N HIS A 715 8.96 -26.06 2.77
CA HIS A 715 8.02 -27.17 2.96
C HIS A 715 7.19 -27.02 4.24
N LEU A 716 7.63 -26.18 5.19
CA LEU A 716 6.97 -25.99 6.49
C LEU A 716 5.82 -24.98 6.40
N PRO A 717 4.78 -25.11 7.24
CA PRO A 717 4.58 -26.13 8.29
C PRO A 717 4.09 -27.49 7.77
N VAL A 718 4.20 -28.53 8.60
CA VAL A 718 3.49 -29.80 8.42
C VAL A 718 1.98 -29.57 8.52
N SER A 719 1.23 -29.78 7.45
CA SER A 719 -0.23 -29.61 7.41
C SER A 719 -0.98 -30.90 7.74
N GLN A 720 -0.45 -32.04 7.29
CA GLN A 720 -1.00 -33.38 7.56
C GLN A 720 0.13 -34.40 7.75
N VAL A 721 -0.17 -35.51 8.43
CA VAL A 721 0.64 -36.72 8.38
C VAL A 721 -0.25 -37.92 8.05
N VAL A 722 0.11 -38.67 7.02
CA VAL A 722 -0.59 -39.90 6.61
C VAL A 722 0.22 -41.09 7.08
N VAL A 723 -0.42 -42.00 7.82
CA VAL A 723 0.23 -43.15 8.46
C VAL A 723 -0.38 -44.45 7.91
N GLY A 724 0.46 -45.30 7.32
CA GLY A 724 0.12 -46.64 6.84
C GLY A 724 0.67 -47.76 7.73
N ASP A 725 0.46 -49.03 7.32
CA ASP A 725 0.92 -50.23 8.04
C ASP A 725 0.39 -50.33 9.50
N ILE A 726 -0.85 -49.88 9.69
CA ILE A 726 -1.60 -49.84 10.98
C ILE A 726 -2.90 -50.68 10.97
N ASP A 727 -3.19 -51.36 9.86
CA ASP A 727 -4.32 -52.29 9.68
C ASP A 727 -3.99 -53.72 10.14
N ARG A 728 -2.70 -54.06 10.24
CA ARG A 728 -2.22 -55.39 10.62
C ARG A 728 -2.30 -55.62 12.13
N SER A 729 -2.83 -56.77 12.55
CA SER A 729 -2.94 -57.14 13.97
C SER A 729 -1.59 -57.10 14.71
N GLY A 730 -1.55 -56.35 15.82
CA GLY A 730 -0.35 -56.12 16.63
C GLY A 730 0.49 -54.90 16.20
N SER A 731 0.14 -54.24 15.09
CA SER A 731 0.69 -52.94 14.71
C SER A 731 0.16 -51.84 15.64
N GLU A 732 1.07 -51.04 16.19
CA GLU A 732 0.77 -49.85 16.98
C GLU A 732 1.72 -48.73 16.57
N SER A 733 1.20 -47.52 16.40
CA SER A 733 2.03 -46.33 16.17
C SER A 733 1.54 -45.12 16.96
N LYS A 734 2.48 -44.23 17.26
CA LYS A 734 2.26 -42.97 17.96
C LYS A 734 3.03 -41.86 17.28
N LEU A 735 2.33 -40.82 16.84
CA LEU A 735 2.93 -39.66 16.21
C LEU A 735 3.19 -38.55 17.23
N THR A 736 4.19 -37.72 16.97
CA THR A 736 4.34 -36.42 17.63
C THR A 736 4.86 -35.43 16.59
N VAL A 737 4.10 -34.35 16.39
CA VAL A 737 4.55 -33.16 15.68
C VAL A 737 4.67 -32.03 16.72
N GLY A 738 5.71 -31.22 16.62
CA GLY A 738 5.90 -30.02 17.44
C GLY A 738 5.40 -28.76 16.73
N PRO A 739 5.29 -27.63 17.45
CA PRO A 739 4.96 -26.35 16.81
C PRO A 739 6.03 -25.96 15.78
N VAL A 740 5.63 -25.19 14.77
CA VAL A 740 6.58 -24.57 13.84
C VAL A 740 7.25 -23.39 14.52
N ARG A 741 8.57 -23.31 14.41
CA ARG A 741 9.42 -22.31 15.06
C ARG A 741 10.30 -21.64 14.02
N CYS A 742 10.21 -20.32 13.89
CA CYS A 742 10.99 -19.55 12.94
C CYS A 742 11.85 -18.52 13.67
N GLN A 743 13.07 -18.30 13.19
CA GLN A 743 14.07 -17.41 13.79
C GLN A 743 14.40 -16.24 12.85
N GLY A 744 14.50 -15.04 13.43
CA GLY A 744 14.86 -13.80 12.73
C GLY A 744 13.78 -13.27 11.78
N ASP A 745 14.06 -12.10 11.19
CA ASP A 745 13.18 -11.41 10.24
C ASP A 745 14.02 -10.66 9.20
N ARG A 746 14.11 -11.21 7.99
CA ARG A 746 14.86 -10.59 6.89
C ARG A 746 14.27 -9.25 6.45
N ASN A 747 12.95 -9.06 6.56
CA ASN A 747 12.28 -7.83 6.14
C ASN A 747 12.63 -6.65 7.07
N TYR A 748 12.88 -6.93 8.35
CA TYR A 748 13.34 -5.94 9.32
C TYR A 748 14.81 -5.52 9.10
N TRP A 749 15.68 -6.47 8.72
CA TRP A 749 17.11 -6.23 8.52
C TRP A 749 17.51 -5.76 7.12
N ASN A 750 16.68 -6.04 6.11
CA ASN A 750 16.82 -5.60 4.71
C ASN A 750 17.16 -4.10 4.61
N ALA A 751 18.38 -3.77 4.20
CA ALA A 751 18.91 -2.40 4.19
C ALA A 751 19.83 -2.13 3.00
N ALA A 752 19.95 -0.86 2.62
CA ALA A 752 20.90 -0.39 1.64
C ALA A 752 21.55 0.95 2.06
N SER A 753 22.81 1.12 1.71
CA SER A 753 23.64 2.30 1.99
C SER A 753 23.93 3.09 0.71
N PHE A 754 23.45 4.33 0.64
CA PHE A 754 23.64 5.26 -0.46
C PHE A 754 24.88 6.11 -0.21
N ILE A 755 25.93 5.90 -1.02
CA ILE A 755 27.26 6.52 -0.81
C ILE A 755 27.53 7.73 -1.72
N THR A 756 26.63 8.07 -2.65
CA THR A 756 26.77 9.26 -3.52
C THR A 756 25.44 10.01 -3.68
N PRO A 757 25.42 11.34 -3.84
CA PRO A 757 24.17 12.09 -4.05
C PRO A 757 23.45 11.77 -5.39
N SER A 758 24.06 10.93 -6.22
CA SER A 758 23.56 10.47 -7.52
C SER A 758 23.14 8.99 -7.51
N SER A 759 23.38 8.24 -6.43
CA SER A 759 23.02 6.82 -6.35
C SER A 759 21.55 6.64 -5.96
N TYR A 760 20.86 5.77 -6.68
CA TYR A 760 19.47 5.40 -6.41
C TYR A 760 19.24 3.93 -6.71
N LEU A 761 18.28 3.33 -6.00
CA LEU A 761 17.65 2.08 -6.40
C LEU A 761 16.39 2.42 -7.21
N HIS A 762 16.03 1.56 -8.17
CA HIS A 762 14.76 1.69 -8.90
C HIS A 762 13.98 0.38 -8.90
N PHE A 763 12.67 0.51 -8.73
CA PHE A 763 11.69 -0.58 -8.68
C PHE A 763 10.58 -0.35 -9.72
N SER A 764 9.66 -1.32 -9.84
CA SER A 764 8.43 -1.13 -10.62
C SER A 764 7.62 0.07 -10.11
N THR A 765 6.82 0.65 -11.00
CA THR A 765 5.88 1.75 -10.67
C THR A 765 5.00 1.36 -9.50
N PHE A 766 4.94 2.23 -8.48
CA PHE A 766 4.17 1.98 -7.28
C PHE A 766 2.66 1.88 -7.60
N GLN A 767 2.02 0.79 -7.14
CA GLN A 767 0.60 0.52 -7.32
C GLN A 767 -0.16 0.95 -6.06
N GLY A 768 -0.69 2.18 -6.06
CA GLY A 768 -1.31 2.80 -4.88
C GLY A 768 -2.33 3.88 -5.24
N GLU A 769 -3.26 3.57 -6.14
CA GLU A 769 -4.22 4.54 -6.69
C GLU A 769 -5.02 5.25 -5.57
N THR A 770 -5.74 4.50 -4.73
CA THR A 770 -6.64 5.04 -3.69
C THR A 770 -6.04 5.07 -2.29
N SER A 771 -5.01 4.27 -2.03
CA SER A 771 -4.29 4.22 -0.75
C SER A 771 -2.79 3.94 -0.95
N ALA A 772 -1.98 4.55 -0.08
CA ALA A 772 -0.53 4.44 -0.03
C ALA A 772 -0.06 4.51 1.43
N ASP A 773 0.26 3.37 2.05
CA ASP A 773 1.12 3.30 3.24
C ASP A 773 2.58 3.12 2.79
N ILE A 774 3.45 3.95 3.33
CA ILE A 774 4.89 3.92 3.12
C ILE A 774 5.57 3.99 4.48
N SER A 775 6.36 2.98 4.83
CA SER A 775 7.16 3.00 6.06
C SER A 775 8.58 2.51 5.83
N PHE A 776 9.53 3.14 6.52
CA PHE A 776 10.95 2.76 6.49
C PHE A 776 11.69 3.33 7.70
N TYR A 777 12.93 2.87 7.89
CA TYR A 777 13.91 3.51 8.74
C TYR A 777 14.98 4.18 7.89
N PHE A 778 15.46 5.35 8.31
CA PHE A 778 16.63 6.00 7.73
C PHE A 778 17.69 6.33 8.79
N LYS A 779 18.94 6.42 8.37
CA LYS A 779 20.08 6.86 9.18
C LYS A 779 20.99 7.73 8.32
N THR A 780 21.32 8.94 8.75
CA THR A 780 22.14 9.87 7.97
C THR A 780 22.89 10.87 8.84
N SER A 781 23.96 11.45 8.26
CA SER A 781 24.62 12.67 8.75
C SER A 781 24.37 13.88 7.84
N ALA A 782 23.73 13.69 6.67
CA ALA A 782 23.42 14.75 5.72
C ALA A 782 22.18 15.55 6.16
N PRO A 783 22.18 16.89 6.02
CA PRO A 783 21.06 17.72 6.47
C PRO A 783 19.88 17.78 5.48
N HIS A 784 19.92 17.04 4.37
CA HIS A 784 18.82 16.91 3.40
C HIS A 784 19.02 15.69 2.49
N GLY A 785 17.95 15.27 1.80
CA GLY A 785 18.00 14.24 0.76
C GLY A 785 16.62 13.63 0.45
N VAL A 786 16.38 13.24 -0.80
CA VAL A 786 15.14 12.58 -1.22
C VAL A 786 15.20 11.08 -0.91
N PHE A 787 14.28 10.61 -0.08
CA PHE A 787 14.16 9.19 0.28
C PHE A 787 13.58 8.38 -0.87
N LEU A 788 12.48 8.86 -1.48
CA LEU A 788 11.86 8.25 -2.65
C LEU A 788 11.00 9.24 -3.45
N GLU A 789 10.82 8.93 -4.72
CA GLU A 789 10.08 9.71 -5.71
C GLU A 789 9.46 8.78 -6.77
N ASN A 790 8.17 8.96 -7.08
CA ASN A 790 7.52 8.34 -8.23
C ASN A 790 6.64 9.40 -8.92
N LEU A 791 6.74 9.51 -10.24
CA LEU A 791 6.10 10.54 -11.05
C LEU A 791 4.99 9.99 -11.97
N GLY A 792 3.97 10.81 -12.16
CA GLY A 792 2.87 10.71 -13.12
C GLY A 792 2.85 11.94 -14.06
N ASN A 793 1.70 12.24 -14.67
CA ASN A 793 1.59 13.34 -15.66
C ASN A 793 1.59 14.71 -14.96
N THR A 794 0.57 14.90 -14.13
CA THR A 794 0.46 15.92 -13.08
C THR A 794 0.84 15.34 -11.72
N ASP A 795 0.51 14.06 -11.55
CA ASP A 795 0.58 13.35 -10.29
C ASP A 795 2.02 13.06 -9.87
N PHE A 796 2.26 12.98 -8.57
CA PHE A 796 3.52 12.47 -8.03
C PHE A 796 3.34 12.04 -6.57
N ILE A 797 4.31 11.28 -6.07
CA ILE A 797 4.46 11.00 -4.64
C ILE A 797 5.94 11.05 -4.28
N LYS A 798 6.28 11.78 -3.21
CA LYS A 798 7.66 12.07 -2.82
C LYS A 798 7.82 12.23 -1.31
N LEU A 799 8.85 11.59 -0.75
CA LEU A 799 9.28 11.75 0.64
C LEU A 799 10.72 12.24 0.69
N GLU A 800 11.00 13.29 1.45
CA GLU A 800 12.35 13.86 1.57
C GLU A 800 12.65 14.45 2.96
N LEU A 801 13.93 14.43 3.33
CA LEU A 801 14.48 15.26 4.39
C LEU A 801 14.78 16.65 3.78
N LYS A 802 13.96 17.66 4.10
CA LYS A 802 14.13 19.04 3.57
C LYS A 802 15.19 19.82 4.33
N SER A 803 15.33 19.56 5.62
CA SER A 803 16.35 20.14 6.51
C SER A 803 16.75 19.13 7.57
N ALA A 804 17.80 19.43 8.35
CA ALA A 804 18.24 18.61 9.47
C ALA A 804 17.14 18.29 10.51
N ILE A 805 16.01 19.02 10.52
CA ILE A 805 14.90 18.81 11.45
C ILE A 805 13.53 18.59 10.75
N ASP A 806 13.45 18.73 9.43
CA ASP A 806 12.18 18.73 8.69
C ASP A 806 12.09 17.58 7.70
N VAL A 807 11.17 16.63 7.96
CA VAL A 807 10.79 15.58 6.99
C VAL A 807 9.49 16.00 6.31
N SER A 808 9.43 15.87 5.00
CA SER A 808 8.27 16.23 4.18
C SER A 808 7.73 15.04 3.41
N PHE A 809 6.39 14.96 3.38
CA PHE A 809 5.59 14.12 2.49
C PHE A 809 4.82 15.02 1.53
N SER A 810 5.01 14.81 0.23
CA SER A 810 4.37 15.62 -0.80
C SER A 810 3.83 14.76 -1.94
N PHE A 811 2.68 15.15 -2.48
CA PHE A 811 2.01 14.44 -3.58
C PHE A 811 1.07 15.37 -4.35
N ASP A 812 0.76 15.00 -5.60
CA ASP A 812 -0.36 15.52 -6.37
C ASP A 812 -1.13 14.34 -6.98
N VAL A 813 -2.43 14.53 -7.16
CA VAL A 813 -3.43 13.55 -7.60
C VAL A 813 -4.36 14.17 -8.66
N GLY A 814 -3.97 15.29 -9.27
CA GLY A 814 -4.80 16.11 -10.16
C GLY A 814 -5.58 17.24 -9.47
N ASN A 815 -5.52 17.34 -8.13
CA ASN A 815 -6.13 18.44 -7.37
C ASN A 815 -5.17 19.62 -7.09
N GLY A 816 -3.90 19.48 -7.48
CA GLY A 816 -2.82 20.41 -7.12
C GLY A 816 -1.96 19.87 -5.96
N PRO A 817 -0.70 20.34 -5.83
CA PRO A 817 0.28 19.75 -4.94
C PRO A 817 -0.05 19.96 -3.45
N VAL A 818 0.00 18.87 -2.71
CA VAL A 818 -0.17 18.81 -1.26
C VAL A 818 1.18 18.51 -0.61
N GLU A 819 1.50 19.25 0.48
CA GLU A 819 2.67 19.00 1.32
C GLU A 819 2.25 18.89 2.80
N ILE A 820 2.89 17.96 3.53
CA ILE A 820 2.81 17.74 4.97
C ILE A 820 4.24 17.67 5.50
N ILE A 821 4.55 18.45 6.55
CA ILE A 821 5.91 18.53 7.12
C ILE A 821 5.85 18.20 8.62
N VAL A 822 6.66 17.24 9.07
CA VAL A 822 6.90 17.00 10.49
C VAL A 822 8.24 17.62 10.87
N ARG A 823 8.20 18.52 11.87
CA ARG A 823 9.39 19.19 12.44
C ARG A 823 9.81 18.53 13.75
N SER A 824 11.01 17.98 13.78
CA SER A 824 11.64 17.44 14.98
C SER A 824 12.23 18.55 15.86
N PRO A 825 12.18 18.43 17.21
CA PRO A 825 12.87 19.33 18.12
C PRO A 825 14.41 19.13 18.11
N ASN A 826 14.88 17.97 17.68
CA ASN A 826 16.30 17.61 17.60
C ASN A 826 16.71 17.30 16.14
N PRO A 827 17.97 17.53 15.73
CA PRO A 827 18.45 17.13 14.41
C PRO A 827 18.28 15.62 14.16
N LEU A 828 17.69 15.25 13.02
CA LEU A 828 17.47 13.89 12.52
C LEU A 828 18.65 13.37 11.66
N ASN A 829 19.73 14.15 11.59
CA ASN A 829 20.98 13.80 10.92
C ASN A 829 22.10 13.52 11.96
N ASP A 830 21.73 12.86 13.06
CA ASP A 830 22.59 12.52 14.21
C ASP A 830 23.28 11.15 14.06
N ASP A 831 23.19 10.54 12.88
CA ASP A 831 23.64 9.19 12.56
C ASP A 831 22.98 8.07 13.39
N GLN A 832 21.76 8.29 13.93
CA GLN A 832 20.90 7.24 14.50
C GLN A 832 19.83 6.76 13.50
N TRP A 833 19.11 5.70 13.86
CA TRP A 833 17.99 5.19 13.09
C TRP A 833 16.69 5.91 13.48
N HIS A 834 16.11 6.65 12.53
CA HIS A 834 14.79 7.27 12.64
C HIS A 834 13.77 6.48 11.82
N ARG A 835 12.51 6.41 12.28
CA ARG A 835 11.39 5.76 11.58
C ARG A 835 10.51 6.80 10.90
N VAL A 836 10.19 6.60 9.63
CA VAL A 836 9.20 7.38 8.88
C VAL A 836 8.01 6.50 8.58
N ILE A 837 6.80 7.04 8.75
CA ILE A 837 5.54 6.43 8.35
C ILE A 837 4.72 7.53 7.66
N ALA A 838 4.35 7.32 6.40
CA ALA A 838 3.51 8.21 5.62
C ALA A 838 2.32 7.42 5.08
N GLU A 839 1.12 7.95 5.28
CA GLU A 839 -0.13 7.34 4.83
C GLU A 839 -0.86 8.35 3.93
N ARG A 840 -1.36 7.90 2.78
CA ARG A 840 -2.38 8.60 1.99
C ARG A 840 -3.54 7.64 1.78
N ASN A 841 -4.77 8.09 2.01
CA ASN A 841 -5.98 7.39 1.65
C ASN A 841 -7.04 8.40 1.14
N VAL A 842 -8.20 7.91 0.70
CA VAL A 842 -9.29 8.76 0.17
C VAL A 842 -9.93 9.73 1.19
N LYS A 843 -9.57 9.65 2.48
CA LYS A 843 -10.05 10.53 3.56
C LYS A 843 -9.03 11.57 4.00
N GLN A 844 -7.75 11.20 4.03
CA GLN A 844 -6.67 12.02 4.56
C GLN A 844 -5.31 11.52 4.09
N ALA A 845 -4.32 12.39 4.16
CA ALA A 845 -2.92 12.01 4.19
C ALA A 845 -2.30 12.39 5.54
N SER A 846 -1.25 11.69 5.94
CA SER A 846 -0.55 11.91 7.20
C SER A 846 0.92 11.54 7.15
N LEU A 847 1.70 12.11 8.07
CA LEU A 847 3.11 11.84 8.25
C LEU A 847 3.43 11.72 9.74
N ARG A 848 4.20 10.71 10.12
CA ARG A 848 4.78 10.54 11.46
C ARG A 848 6.27 10.22 11.35
N VAL A 849 7.07 10.87 12.19
CA VAL A 849 8.50 10.60 12.35
C VAL A 849 8.74 10.19 13.81
N ASP A 850 9.41 9.06 14.00
CA ASP A 850 9.65 8.43 15.30
C ASP A 850 8.38 8.34 16.17
N GLN A 851 8.40 8.98 17.34
CA GLN A 851 7.30 9.07 18.30
C GLN A 851 6.72 10.50 18.37
N LEU A 852 7.04 11.35 17.39
CA LEU A 852 6.46 12.69 17.31
C LEU A 852 4.95 12.61 16.98
N PRO A 853 4.17 13.67 17.30
CA PRO A 853 2.78 13.76 16.87
C PRO A 853 2.62 13.54 15.36
N GLN A 854 1.56 12.83 14.97
CA GLN A 854 1.22 12.58 13.57
C GLN A 854 0.54 13.82 12.98
N GLU A 855 1.13 14.39 11.93
CA GLU A 855 0.52 15.49 11.18
C GLU A 855 -0.47 14.92 10.17
N ILE A 856 -1.68 15.50 10.09
CA ILE A 856 -2.80 14.98 9.29
C ILE A 856 -3.41 16.09 8.44
N ARG A 857 -3.62 15.83 7.15
CA ARG A 857 -4.29 16.71 6.20
C ARG A 857 -5.46 15.98 5.55
N LYS A 858 -6.69 16.50 5.75
CA LYS A 858 -7.90 15.91 5.17
C LYS A 858 -7.89 16.02 3.64
N ALA A 859 -8.44 15.01 2.97
CA ALA A 859 -8.74 15.06 1.55
C ALA A 859 -9.99 15.94 1.28
N PRO A 860 -10.09 16.57 0.10
CA PRO A 860 -11.34 17.20 -0.37
C PRO A 860 -12.51 16.21 -0.41
N SER A 861 -13.74 16.69 -0.22
CA SER A 861 -14.97 15.88 -0.36
C SER A 861 -15.37 15.63 -1.82
N GLU A 862 -14.88 16.46 -2.74
CA GLU A 862 -15.05 16.38 -4.19
C GLU A 862 -13.70 16.64 -4.87
N GLY A 863 -13.44 15.98 -6.00
CA GLY A 863 -12.17 16.07 -6.74
C GLY A 863 -11.62 14.69 -7.10
N HIS A 864 -10.39 14.65 -7.58
CA HIS A 864 -9.67 13.41 -7.88
C HIS A 864 -9.25 12.68 -6.60
N THR A 865 -9.31 11.35 -6.64
CA THR A 865 -8.93 10.48 -5.50
C THR A 865 -7.95 9.36 -5.90
N ARG A 866 -7.70 9.16 -7.19
CA ARG A 866 -6.69 8.23 -7.70
C ARG A 866 -5.33 8.93 -7.84
N LEU A 867 -4.26 8.14 -7.80
CA LEU A 867 -2.89 8.58 -7.98
C LEU A 867 -2.33 7.82 -9.20
N GLU A 868 -2.22 8.50 -10.34
CA GLU A 868 -1.86 7.89 -11.63
C GLU A 868 -0.35 8.05 -11.92
N LEU A 869 0.43 7.05 -11.51
CA LEU A 869 1.88 7.01 -11.69
C LEU A 869 2.26 6.18 -12.92
N TYR A 870 3.27 6.61 -13.68
CA TYR A 870 3.82 5.83 -14.81
C TYR A 870 5.33 5.65 -14.77
N SER A 871 6.07 6.46 -14.00
CA SER A 871 7.52 6.29 -13.89
C SER A 871 7.86 5.08 -13.03
N GLN A 872 9.10 4.61 -13.11
CA GLN A 872 9.66 3.73 -12.08
C GLN A 872 9.67 4.46 -10.72
N LEU A 873 9.58 3.68 -9.64
CA LEU A 873 9.81 4.17 -8.28
C LEU A 873 11.31 4.34 -8.06
N TYR A 874 11.76 5.55 -7.77
CA TYR A 874 13.14 5.86 -7.39
C TYR A 874 13.27 5.92 -5.87
N VAL A 875 14.33 5.33 -5.33
CA VAL A 875 14.67 5.34 -3.90
C VAL A 875 16.10 5.84 -3.76
N GLY A 876 16.31 6.88 -2.97
CA GLY A 876 17.62 7.49 -2.70
C GLY A 876 18.05 8.62 -3.64
N ALA A 877 17.35 8.87 -4.76
CA ALA A 877 17.54 10.10 -5.53
C ALA A 877 16.26 10.56 -6.25
N ALA A 878 16.26 11.84 -6.62
CA ALA A 878 15.28 12.50 -7.47
C ALA A 878 15.93 12.99 -8.77
N GLY A 879 15.13 13.20 -9.81
CA GLY A 879 15.57 13.56 -11.17
C GLY A 879 16.27 14.92 -11.36
N GLY A 880 16.82 15.54 -10.31
CA GLY A 880 17.30 16.93 -10.34
C GLY A 880 18.14 17.43 -9.14
N GLN A 881 19.16 16.68 -8.70
CA GLN A 881 20.28 17.15 -7.83
C GLN A 881 20.14 17.16 -6.29
N ARG A 882 19.28 16.35 -5.65
CA ARG A 882 19.30 16.16 -4.17
C ARG A 882 19.09 14.71 -3.71
N GLY A 883 19.97 13.79 -4.10
CA GLY A 883 19.92 12.42 -3.59
C GLY A 883 20.24 12.32 -2.10
N PHE A 884 19.69 11.28 -1.48
CA PHE A 884 19.92 10.91 -0.09
C PHE A 884 21.30 10.26 0.08
N LEU A 885 21.94 10.57 1.20
CA LEU A 885 23.19 9.97 1.65
C LEU A 885 22.94 9.30 3.01
N GLY A 886 23.43 8.08 3.20
CA GLY A 886 23.20 7.29 4.42
C GLY A 886 22.48 5.99 4.13
N CYS A 887 21.77 5.45 5.12
CA CYS A 887 21.10 4.15 5.01
C CYS A 887 19.59 4.27 4.98
N ILE A 888 18.92 3.40 4.21
CA ILE A 888 17.48 3.10 4.30
C ILE A 888 17.34 1.62 4.64
N ARG A 889 16.41 1.28 5.55
CA ARG A 889 16.14 -0.09 6.01
C ARG A 889 14.63 -0.35 6.13
N SER A 890 14.22 -1.59 5.87
CA SER A 890 12.85 -2.07 5.99
C SER A 890 11.85 -1.18 5.22
N LEU A 891 12.18 -0.85 3.97
CA LEU A 891 11.31 -0.05 3.11
C LEU A 891 10.11 -0.90 2.68
N ARG A 892 8.93 -0.45 3.09
CA ARG A 892 7.65 -1.09 2.83
C ARG A 892 6.70 -0.11 2.15
N MET A 893 5.93 -0.60 1.18
CA MET A 893 4.88 0.15 0.50
C MET A 893 3.65 -0.75 0.27
N ASN A 894 2.47 -0.35 0.74
CA ASN A 894 1.21 -1.12 0.64
C ASN A 894 1.38 -2.61 1.00
N GLY A 895 1.91 -2.89 2.19
CA GLY A 895 2.17 -4.26 2.67
C GLY A 895 3.35 -4.98 2.00
N VAL A 896 3.85 -4.54 0.85
CA VAL A 896 4.99 -5.15 0.15
C VAL A 896 6.31 -4.61 0.68
N THR A 897 7.22 -5.50 1.09
CA THR A 897 8.61 -5.14 1.42
C THR A 897 9.44 -5.11 0.14
N LEU A 898 10.12 -4.00 -0.13
CA LEU A 898 11.02 -3.87 -1.28
C LEU A 898 12.41 -4.39 -0.92
N ASP A 899 12.92 -5.39 -1.63
CA ASP A 899 14.26 -5.95 -1.39
C ASP A 899 15.35 -4.93 -1.78
N LEU A 900 15.87 -4.22 -0.78
CA LEU A 900 16.92 -3.22 -0.94
C LEU A 900 18.28 -3.89 -1.07
N GLU A 901 18.49 -5.02 -0.40
CA GLU A 901 19.79 -5.67 -0.29
C GLU A 901 20.18 -6.35 -1.62
N GLU A 902 19.29 -7.16 -2.21
CA GLU A 902 19.53 -7.75 -3.53
C GLU A 902 19.61 -6.68 -4.62
N ARG A 903 18.81 -5.62 -4.52
CA ARG A 903 18.86 -4.51 -5.48
C ARG A 903 20.15 -3.71 -5.37
N ALA A 904 20.70 -3.54 -4.16
CA ALA A 904 21.98 -2.87 -3.94
C ALA A 904 23.18 -3.68 -4.46
N LYS A 905 23.15 -5.02 -4.39
CA LYS A 905 24.23 -5.89 -4.91
C LYS A 905 24.55 -5.66 -6.40
N VAL A 906 23.55 -5.21 -7.17
CA VAL A 906 23.67 -4.96 -8.63
C VAL A 906 23.73 -3.48 -9.01
N THR A 907 23.73 -2.56 -8.05
CA THR A 907 23.60 -1.10 -8.31
C THR A 907 24.87 -0.34 -7.92
N LEU A 908 25.48 0.36 -8.88
CA LEU A 908 26.66 1.20 -8.63
C LEU A 908 26.31 2.38 -7.69
N GLY A 909 27.18 2.64 -6.71
CA GLY A 909 26.99 3.71 -5.74
C GLY A 909 26.01 3.39 -4.60
N VAL A 910 25.45 2.18 -4.55
CA VAL A 910 24.69 1.67 -3.40
C VAL A 910 25.40 0.41 -2.88
N LYS A 911 25.35 0.15 -1.57
CA LYS A 911 25.88 -1.08 -0.96
C LYS A 911 24.80 -1.82 -0.16
N PRO A 912 24.77 -3.16 -0.17
CA PRO A 912 23.88 -3.94 0.68
C PRO A 912 24.22 -3.75 2.17
N GLY A 913 23.20 -3.73 3.02
CA GLY A 913 23.32 -3.54 4.46
C GLY A 913 23.59 -2.08 4.86
N CYS A 914 23.88 -1.90 6.15
CA CYS A 914 24.26 -0.62 6.76
C CYS A 914 25.27 -0.84 7.90
N SER A 915 26.55 -1.01 7.55
CA SER A 915 27.66 -1.03 8.51
C SER A 915 28.35 0.34 8.53
N GLY A 916 28.55 0.90 9.72
CA GLY A 916 29.36 2.11 9.87
C GLY A 916 30.83 1.84 9.54
N HIS A 917 31.52 2.79 8.91
CA HIS A 917 32.95 2.63 8.67
C HIS A 917 33.72 2.54 10.00
N CYS A 918 33.27 3.15 11.10
CA CYS A 918 33.92 2.96 12.40
C CYS A 918 33.74 1.54 12.98
N THR A 919 32.72 0.76 12.64
CA THR A 919 32.62 -0.63 13.13
C THR A 919 33.51 -1.59 12.35
N SER A 920 33.80 -1.30 11.08
CA SER A 920 34.66 -2.15 10.22
C SER A 920 36.11 -1.65 10.11
N TYR A 921 36.36 -0.36 10.33
CA TYR A 921 37.63 0.33 10.11
C TYR A 921 38.05 1.22 11.30
N GLY A 922 37.29 1.26 12.41
CA GLY A 922 37.68 2.04 13.60
C GLY A 922 38.99 1.57 14.24
N MET A 923 39.39 0.32 13.99
CA MET A 923 40.68 -0.23 14.41
C MET A 923 41.89 0.49 13.81
N TYR A 924 41.75 1.21 12.70
CA TYR A 924 42.85 2.00 12.10
C TYR A 924 43.07 3.36 12.80
N CYS A 925 42.29 3.68 13.84
CA CYS A 925 42.53 4.84 14.70
C CYS A 925 43.49 4.48 15.84
N GLU A 926 44.78 4.58 15.56
CA GLU A 926 45.85 4.15 16.44
C GLU A 926 46.12 5.09 17.62
N ASN A 927 46.95 4.64 18.57
CA ASN A 927 47.45 5.44 19.70
C ASN A 927 46.36 6.13 20.55
N GLY A 928 45.19 5.49 20.70
CA GLY A 928 44.06 6.02 21.45
C GLY A 928 43.24 7.10 20.73
N GLY A 929 43.40 7.25 19.41
CA GLY A 929 42.53 8.09 18.59
C GLY A 929 41.08 7.58 18.57
N LYS A 930 40.10 8.49 18.66
CA LYS A 930 38.69 8.09 18.62
C LYS A 930 38.20 8.05 17.17
N CYS A 931 37.63 6.93 16.71
CA CYS A 931 36.97 6.88 15.41
C CYS A 931 35.70 7.75 15.39
N VAL A 932 35.54 8.54 14.33
CA VAL A 932 34.41 9.41 14.04
C VAL A 932 33.91 9.10 12.62
N GLU A 933 32.65 8.67 12.53
CA GLU A 933 31.94 8.29 11.31
C GLU A 933 31.73 9.51 10.37
N LYS A 934 31.77 9.30 9.05
CA LYS A 934 31.52 10.34 8.04
C LYS A 934 30.75 9.78 6.83
N TYR A 935 30.06 10.67 6.11
CA TYR A 935 29.24 10.31 4.95
C TYR A 935 30.02 9.61 3.80
N ASN A 936 31.35 9.75 3.76
CA ASN A 936 32.24 9.17 2.75
C ASN A 936 33.36 8.30 3.33
N GLY A 937 33.24 7.84 4.59
CA GLY A 937 34.26 7.02 5.26
C GLY A 937 34.29 7.25 6.76
N TYR A 938 35.48 7.16 7.35
CA TYR A 938 35.71 7.45 8.77
C TYR A 938 36.89 8.42 8.92
N SER A 939 37.07 8.96 10.12
CA SER A 939 38.21 9.79 10.49
C SER A 939 38.59 9.56 11.95
N CYS A 940 39.86 9.75 12.30
CA CYS A 940 40.33 9.58 13.67
C CYS A 940 40.53 10.94 14.36
N ASP A 941 39.84 11.16 15.47
CA ASP A 941 40.05 12.30 16.36
C ASP A 941 41.27 12.04 17.25
N CYS A 942 42.37 12.73 16.93
CA CYS A 942 43.64 12.69 17.66
C CYS A 942 43.79 13.84 18.66
N SER A 943 42.74 14.63 18.93
CA SER A 943 42.84 15.87 19.74
C SER A 943 43.44 15.63 21.14
N LYS A 944 43.12 14.49 21.76
CA LYS A 944 43.56 14.11 23.11
C LYS A 944 44.82 13.23 23.15
N THR A 945 45.44 12.92 22.01
CA THR A 945 46.65 12.07 21.95
C THR A 945 47.90 12.90 21.65
N ALA A 946 49.09 12.35 21.93
CA ALA A 946 50.37 12.96 21.55
C ALA A 946 50.70 12.90 20.04
N TYR A 947 49.76 12.39 19.22
CA TYR A 947 49.94 12.08 17.80
C TYR A 947 48.96 12.85 16.90
N ASP A 948 49.26 12.94 15.61
CA ASP A 948 48.50 13.68 14.59
C ASP A 948 48.35 12.84 13.29
N GLY A 949 47.67 13.40 12.29
CA GLY A 949 47.42 12.76 11.00
C GLY A 949 46.14 11.91 10.97
N PRO A 950 45.74 11.40 9.79
CA PRO A 950 44.40 10.82 9.58
C PRO A 950 44.11 9.57 10.43
N PHE A 951 45.16 8.89 10.90
CA PHE A 951 45.12 7.65 11.69
C PHE A 951 45.76 7.80 13.07
N CYS A 952 46.06 9.03 13.51
CA CYS A 952 46.72 9.31 14.81
C CYS A 952 48.09 8.63 15.00
N ILE A 953 48.91 8.57 13.94
CA ILE A 953 50.25 7.93 13.94
C ILE A 953 51.45 8.89 13.80
N LYS A 954 51.23 10.16 13.41
CA LYS A 954 52.33 11.13 13.19
C LYS A 954 52.67 11.87 14.49
N GLY A 955 53.77 11.52 15.14
CA GLY A 955 54.29 12.30 16.28
C GLY A 955 55.02 13.57 15.83
N LYS A 956 54.94 14.65 16.61
CA LYS A 956 55.78 15.86 16.45
C LYS A 956 57.02 15.81 17.37
N SER A 957 58.11 16.44 16.91
CA SER A 957 59.41 16.55 17.60
C SER A 957 59.85 18.01 17.72
N LEU A 958 60.65 18.31 18.74
CA LEU A 958 61.17 19.63 19.07
C LEU A 958 62.65 19.56 19.46
N ASN A 959 63.41 20.61 19.15
CA ASN A 959 64.75 20.85 19.68
C ASN A 959 64.65 22.05 20.65
N GLY A 960 65.03 21.88 21.92
CA GLY A 960 64.84 22.92 22.94
C GLY A 960 65.09 22.51 24.39
N SER A 961 65.08 23.49 25.30
CA SER A 961 65.62 23.37 26.67
C SER A 961 64.86 24.19 27.78
N VAL A 962 63.98 23.62 28.66
CA VAL A 962 63.50 24.09 30.03
C VAL A 962 62.59 23.04 30.85
N LEU A 963 63.03 22.04 31.71
CA LEU A 963 62.51 20.73 32.32
C LEU A 963 62.26 20.75 33.84
N PRO A 964 61.46 19.77 34.38
CA PRO A 964 61.63 19.27 35.74
C PRO A 964 60.91 17.91 36.09
N LEU A 965 60.94 17.61 37.40
CA LEU A 965 59.84 17.06 38.24
C LEU A 965 59.09 15.79 37.79
N ILE A 966 59.70 14.97 36.95
CA ILE A 966 60.49 13.87 37.51
C ILE A 966 61.95 14.21 37.21
N HIS A 967 62.87 14.04 38.17
CA HIS A 967 64.28 14.41 37.92
C HIS A 967 64.96 13.33 37.10
N VAL A 968 64.72 13.38 35.79
CA VAL A 968 65.41 12.58 34.78
C VAL A 968 66.56 13.41 34.22
N TYR A 969 67.79 13.05 34.57
CA TYR A 969 68.99 13.72 34.07
C TYR A 969 70.06 12.71 33.66
N CYS A 970 70.94 13.13 32.75
CA CYS A 970 72.00 12.31 32.21
C CYS A 970 73.33 12.73 32.85
N THR A 971 74.02 11.82 33.52
CA THR A 971 75.15 12.15 34.40
C THR A 971 76.48 12.17 33.63
N SER A 972 76.99 13.39 33.40
CA SER A 972 78.26 13.71 32.73
C SER A 972 78.35 13.33 31.23
N PRO A 973 78.91 14.19 30.36
CA PRO A 973 79.13 13.87 28.94
C PRO A 973 80.15 12.74 28.70
N ILE A 974 80.76 12.18 29.75
CA ILE A 974 81.77 11.11 29.66
C ILE A 974 81.14 9.71 29.83
N ASN A 975 80.04 9.56 30.60
CA ASN A 975 79.38 8.27 30.84
C ASN A 975 77.98 8.17 30.21
N GLY A 976 77.19 9.25 30.20
CA GLY A 976 75.93 9.31 29.46
C GLY A 976 74.81 8.37 29.94
N SER A 977 74.87 7.84 31.16
CA SER A 977 73.79 7.04 31.76
C SER A 977 72.58 7.89 32.11
N LEU A 978 71.37 7.33 31.98
CA LEU A 978 70.12 7.99 32.34
C LEU A 978 69.81 7.73 33.83
N GLN A 979 69.58 8.78 34.62
CA GLN A 979 69.22 8.65 36.04
C GLN A 979 67.83 9.25 36.29
N ILE A 980 66.95 8.50 36.97
CA ILE A 980 65.60 8.94 37.36
C ILE A 980 65.53 9.08 38.87
N ARG A 981 65.24 10.28 39.36
CA ARG A 981 65.20 10.62 40.79
C ARG A 981 63.78 10.99 41.25
N TYR A 982 63.28 10.26 42.25
CA TYR A 982 61.96 10.42 42.85
C TYR A 982 62.06 10.88 44.31
N ASN A 983 61.16 11.78 44.71
CA ASN A 983 60.92 12.14 46.10
C ASN A 983 59.41 12.31 46.32
N LEU A 984 58.82 11.43 47.13
CA LEU A 984 57.39 11.48 47.51
C LEU A 984 57.18 12.04 48.93
N GLY A 985 58.26 12.40 49.64
CA GLY A 985 58.23 12.67 51.08
C GLY A 985 58.45 11.41 51.92
N GLY A 986 58.77 11.61 53.21
CA GLY A 986 59.05 10.54 54.19
C GLY A 986 60.53 10.21 54.39
N THR A 987 61.37 10.33 53.35
CA THR A 987 62.83 10.18 53.42
C THR A 987 63.55 11.54 53.49
N ARG A 988 64.77 11.58 54.04
CA ARG A 988 65.62 12.79 54.04
C ARG A 988 66.29 13.05 52.70
N GLU A 989 66.60 12.01 51.95
CA GLU A 989 67.22 12.08 50.63
C GLU A 989 66.30 11.45 49.56
N PRO A 990 66.30 11.95 48.32
CA PRO A 990 65.56 11.35 47.21
C PRO A 990 66.08 9.97 46.82
N TYR A 991 65.20 9.13 46.26
CA TYR A 991 65.59 7.84 45.71
C TYR A 991 66.04 8.00 44.25
N ASN A 992 67.25 7.56 43.93
CA ASN A 992 67.84 7.59 42.60
C ASN A 992 67.77 6.20 41.96
N ILE A 993 67.33 6.13 40.71
CA ILE A 993 67.32 4.93 39.85
C ILE A 993 68.28 5.19 38.69
N ASP A 994 69.40 4.47 38.65
CA ASP A 994 70.32 4.48 37.51
C ASP A 994 69.85 3.47 36.45
N VAL A 995 69.55 3.98 35.26
CA VAL A 995 68.90 3.24 34.17
C VAL A 995 69.94 2.83 33.12
N ASP A 996 70.42 1.59 33.26
CA ASP A 996 71.46 0.95 32.46
C ASP A 996 72.82 1.69 32.48
N HIS A 997 73.91 0.94 32.32
CA HIS A 997 75.27 1.49 32.30
C HIS A 997 75.71 1.90 30.88
N ARG A 998 74.75 2.12 29.97
CA ARG A 998 74.99 2.48 28.57
C ARG A 998 74.95 4.00 28.37
N ASN A 999 75.74 4.48 27.42
CA ASN A 999 75.73 5.88 27.02
C ASN A 999 74.50 6.17 26.12
N MET A 1000 73.54 6.89 26.68
CA MET A 1000 72.30 7.35 26.05
C MET A 1000 72.46 8.69 25.33
N ALA A 1001 73.56 9.42 25.59
CA ALA A 1001 73.96 10.65 24.90
C ALA A 1001 74.72 10.33 23.58
N ASN A 1002 74.28 9.31 22.85
CA ASN A 1002 74.94 8.77 21.66
C ASN A 1002 74.42 9.38 20.33
N GLY A 1003 73.45 10.29 20.39
CA GLY A 1003 72.85 10.96 19.22
C GLY A 1003 71.70 10.21 18.53
N GLN A 1004 71.33 9.01 19.01
CA GLN A 1004 70.18 8.26 18.52
C GLN A 1004 68.89 8.58 19.31
N PRO A 1005 67.70 8.41 18.71
CA PRO A 1005 66.45 8.57 19.44
C PRO A 1005 66.21 7.37 20.38
N HIS A 1006 65.96 7.67 21.66
CA HIS A 1006 65.62 6.70 22.69
C HIS A 1006 64.22 6.96 23.24
N SER A 1007 63.50 5.90 23.58
CA SER A 1007 62.16 5.93 24.16
C SER A 1007 62.20 5.50 25.61
N VAL A 1008 61.73 6.37 26.52
CA VAL A 1008 61.68 6.07 27.96
C VAL A 1008 60.22 6.08 28.39
N ASN A 1009 59.73 4.94 28.89
CA ASN A 1009 58.40 4.82 29.49
C ASN A 1009 58.55 4.58 30.99
N VAL A 1010 57.86 5.37 31.82
CA VAL A 1010 57.94 5.31 33.27
C VAL A 1010 56.51 5.27 33.83
N THR A 1011 56.14 4.12 34.41
CA THR A 1011 54.84 3.93 35.07
C THR A 1011 55.06 3.76 36.57
N ARG A 1012 54.45 4.61 37.40
CA ARG A 1012 54.48 4.44 38.87
C ARG A 1012 53.11 4.04 39.38
N ASN A 1013 53.04 2.95 40.14
CA ASN A 1013 51.90 2.57 40.95
C ASN A 1013 52.32 2.53 42.44
N GLU A 1014 51.76 3.42 43.26
CA GLU A 1014 52.18 3.61 44.66
C GLU A 1014 53.71 3.76 44.82
N ARG A 1015 54.38 2.77 45.43
CA ARG A 1015 55.84 2.76 45.61
C ARG A 1015 56.60 2.07 44.47
N ASP A 1016 55.92 1.34 43.60
CA ASP A 1016 56.54 0.58 42.52
C ASP A 1016 56.62 1.43 41.26
N ILE A 1017 57.82 1.47 40.68
CA ILE A 1017 58.16 2.19 39.46
C ILE A 1017 58.61 1.15 38.43
N VAL A 1018 57.80 0.96 37.40
CA VAL A 1018 58.12 0.14 36.22
C VAL A 1018 58.68 1.06 35.15
N LEU A 1019 59.90 0.77 34.70
CA LEU A 1019 60.63 1.56 33.73
C LEU A 1019 60.99 0.69 32.53
N GLN A 1020 60.62 1.14 31.33
CA GLN A 1020 61.02 0.53 30.08
C GLN A 1020 61.86 1.50 29.27
N LEU A 1021 63.04 1.03 28.85
CA LEU A 1021 63.94 1.75 27.96
C LEU A 1021 63.95 1.06 26.59
N ASP A 1022 63.67 1.82 25.54
CA ASP A 1022 63.52 1.35 24.17
C ASP A 1022 62.64 0.08 24.07
N HIS A 1023 63.17 -0.98 23.44
CA HIS A 1023 62.51 -2.28 23.33
C HIS A 1023 63.07 -3.30 24.33
N TYR A 1024 63.85 -2.86 25.33
CA TYR A 1024 64.34 -3.75 26.38
C TYR A 1024 63.19 -4.16 27.33
N PRO A 1025 63.32 -5.31 28.02
CA PRO A 1025 62.35 -5.72 29.03
C PRO A 1025 62.20 -4.65 30.12
N PRO A 1026 60.97 -4.37 30.59
CA PRO A 1026 60.75 -3.41 31.66
C PRO A 1026 61.41 -3.87 32.98
N ALA A 1027 62.10 -2.96 33.65
CA ALA A 1027 62.69 -3.15 34.97
C ALA A 1027 61.80 -2.50 36.05
N SER A 1028 61.59 -3.21 37.16
CA SER A 1028 60.78 -2.73 38.28
C SER A 1028 61.64 -2.35 39.48
N TYR A 1029 61.37 -1.18 40.04
CA TYR A 1029 62.07 -0.62 41.20
C TYR A 1029 61.05 -0.21 42.27
N SER A 1030 61.24 -0.62 43.51
CA SER A 1030 60.36 -0.24 44.62
C SER A 1030 61.00 0.83 45.49
N LEU A 1031 60.30 1.94 45.71
CA LEU A 1031 60.74 3.02 46.60
C LEU A 1031 60.87 2.51 48.06
N PRO A 1032 61.80 3.07 48.86
CA PRO A 1032 61.98 2.67 50.26
C PRO A 1032 60.68 2.72 51.05
N THR A 1033 60.48 1.79 51.99
CA THR A 1033 59.24 1.66 52.79
C THR A 1033 58.92 2.89 53.67
N ALA A 1034 59.92 3.74 53.93
CA ALA A 1034 59.78 5.04 54.60
C ALA A 1034 59.24 6.16 53.69
N SER A 1035 59.11 5.93 52.38
CA SER A 1035 58.58 6.90 51.41
C SER A 1035 57.05 6.91 51.43
N ASP A 1036 56.44 8.07 51.19
CA ASP A 1036 54.99 8.17 50.96
C ASP A 1036 54.56 7.40 49.69
N THR A 1037 53.27 7.08 49.56
CA THR A 1037 52.67 6.44 48.37
C THR A 1037 52.00 7.45 47.44
N GLN A 1038 51.63 8.63 47.94
CA GLN A 1038 50.85 9.61 47.19
C GLN A 1038 51.73 10.70 46.56
N PHE A 1039 51.49 11.04 45.29
CA PHE A 1039 52.20 12.12 44.58
C PHE A 1039 51.26 13.30 44.41
N ASN A 1040 51.05 14.04 45.50
CA ASN A 1040 49.99 15.02 45.61
C ASN A 1040 50.42 16.44 45.19
N SER A 1041 49.51 17.14 44.51
CA SER A 1041 49.64 18.56 44.14
C SER A 1041 50.91 18.97 43.36
N PRO A 1042 51.24 18.30 42.22
CA PRO A 1042 52.33 18.74 41.35
C PRO A 1042 52.04 20.15 40.80
N LYS A 1043 52.89 21.12 41.13
CA LYS A 1043 52.65 22.54 40.82
C LYS A 1043 53.00 22.95 39.38
N ALA A 1044 54.01 22.31 38.77
CA ALA A 1044 54.49 22.67 37.44
C ALA A 1044 55.22 21.51 36.75
N LEU A 1045 55.16 21.49 35.42
CA LEU A 1045 55.96 20.65 34.53
C LEU A 1045 56.47 21.51 33.36
N PHE A 1046 57.77 21.80 33.36
CA PHE A 1046 58.57 22.36 32.26
C PHE A 1046 59.10 21.17 31.34
N LEU A 1047 59.78 21.35 30.17
CA LEU A 1047 60.60 20.34 29.41
C LEU A 1047 62.02 20.83 28.87
N GLY A 1048 63.16 20.33 29.40
CA GLY A 1048 64.64 20.67 29.24
C GLY A 1048 65.60 21.07 30.47
N LYS A 1049 65.62 22.31 31.02
CA LYS A 1049 66.14 22.92 32.32
C LYS A 1049 65.12 23.48 33.39
N VAL A 1050 65.32 23.36 34.71
CA VAL A 1050 64.42 23.89 35.79
C VAL A 1050 64.65 25.40 36.07
N ILE A 1051 63.58 26.21 36.20
CA ILE A 1051 63.69 27.68 36.43
C ILE A 1051 63.31 28.14 37.86
N GLU A 1052 62.22 27.66 38.47
CA GLU A 1052 61.73 28.19 39.77
C GLU A 1052 61.33 27.11 40.79
N THR A 1053 62.20 26.79 41.77
CA THR A 1053 61.82 26.10 43.03
C THR A 1053 62.82 26.32 44.18
N GLY A 1054 62.62 27.35 45.01
CA GLY A 1054 63.19 27.47 46.37
C GLY A 1054 64.70 27.22 46.54
N LYS A 1055 65.09 26.57 47.66
CA LYS A 1055 66.44 25.99 47.80
C LYS A 1055 66.54 24.77 46.88
N ILE A 1056 67.19 24.95 45.73
CA ILE A 1056 67.54 23.86 44.83
C ILE A 1056 68.60 22.99 45.51
N ASP A 1057 68.43 21.67 45.46
CA ASP A 1057 69.42 20.69 45.96
C ASP A 1057 70.75 20.85 45.20
N GLN A 1058 71.87 20.73 45.89
CA GLN A 1058 73.18 21.13 45.37
C GLN A 1058 73.62 20.24 44.20
N ASP A 1059 73.22 18.97 44.21
CA ASP A 1059 73.41 18.03 43.10
C ASP A 1059 72.56 18.40 41.88
N ILE A 1060 71.33 18.87 42.08
CA ILE A 1060 70.46 19.32 40.97
C ILE A 1060 71.07 20.57 40.33
N TYR A 1061 71.57 21.51 41.13
CA TYR A 1061 72.20 22.74 40.64
C TYR A 1061 73.39 22.45 39.70
N GLN A 1062 74.18 21.43 40.03
CA GLN A 1062 75.32 20.98 39.21
C GLN A 1062 74.90 20.59 37.78
N TYR A 1063 73.81 19.82 37.61
CA TYR A 1063 73.34 19.37 36.28
C TYR A 1063 72.33 20.33 35.62
N ASN A 1064 71.66 21.18 36.39
CA ASN A 1064 70.67 22.15 35.89
C ASN A 1064 71.29 23.42 35.28
N THR A 1065 72.59 23.65 35.50
CA THR A 1065 73.28 24.85 35.00
C THR A 1065 73.29 24.95 33.45
N PRO A 1066 73.74 23.92 32.68
CA PRO A 1066 73.68 23.94 31.22
C PRO A 1066 72.26 23.72 30.67
N GLY A 1067 71.44 22.90 31.33
CA GLY A 1067 70.15 22.44 30.79
C GLY A 1067 70.28 21.32 29.75
N PHE A 1068 69.16 20.65 29.45
CA PHE A 1068 69.12 19.64 28.39
C PHE A 1068 69.39 20.28 27.02
N THR A 1069 70.36 19.73 26.29
CA THR A 1069 70.65 20.10 24.90
C THR A 1069 70.41 18.87 24.03
N GLY A 1070 69.38 18.91 23.19
CA GLY A 1070 68.95 17.78 22.38
C GLY A 1070 67.46 17.86 22.07
N CYS A 1071 66.90 16.75 21.59
CA CYS A 1071 65.53 16.70 21.09
C CYS A 1071 64.58 15.92 22.00
N LEU A 1072 63.36 16.44 22.13
CA LEU A 1072 62.24 15.78 22.79
C LEU A 1072 61.11 15.59 21.78
N SER A 1073 60.51 14.40 21.78
CA SER A 1073 59.38 14.05 20.91
C SER A 1073 58.34 13.28 21.69
N ARG A 1074 57.06 13.38 21.28
CA ARG A 1074 55.95 12.57 21.80
C ARG A 1074 55.78 12.58 23.33
N VAL A 1075 56.28 13.61 24.02
CA VAL A 1075 56.20 13.70 25.49
C VAL A 1075 54.75 13.77 25.93
N GLN A 1076 54.35 12.78 26.73
CA GLN A 1076 53.05 12.66 27.35
C GLN A 1076 53.22 12.45 28.85
N PHE A 1077 52.48 13.21 29.65
CA PHE A 1077 52.42 13.06 31.10
C PHE A 1077 50.95 12.85 31.50
N ASN A 1078 50.63 11.63 31.93
CA ASN A 1078 49.25 11.17 32.12
C ASN A 1078 48.39 11.43 30.85
N GLN A 1079 47.35 12.25 30.96
CA GLN A 1079 46.43 12.61 29.86
C GLN A 1079 46.81 13.93 29.15
N ILE A 1080 48.01 14.47 29.39
CA ILE A 1080 48.44 15.77 28.86
C ILE A 1080 49.61 15.56 27.89
N ALA A 1081 49.53 16.16 26.70
CA ALA A 1081 50.59 16.18 25.69
C ALA A 1081 51.23 17.60 25.60
N PRO A 1082 52.08 18.00 26.57
CA PRO A 1082 52.56 19.38 26.72
C PRO A 1082 53.26 19.96 25.47
N LEU A 1083 54.07 19.16 24.76
CA LEU A 1083 54.74 19.61 23.53
C LEU A 1083 53.75 19.92 22.39
N LYS A 1084 52.65 19.16 22.29
CA LYS A 1084 51.60 19.39 21.29
C LYS A 1084 50.77 20.63 21.62
N ALA A 1085 50.53 20.89 22.91
CA ALA A 1085 49.89 22.11 23.38
C ALA A 1085 50.75 23.37 23.15
N ALA A 1086 52.07 23.28 23.35
CA ALA A 1086 53.00 24.38 23.09
C ALA A 1086 53.05 24.79 21.60
N LEU A 1087 52.91 23.83 20.68
CA LEU A 1087 53.02 24.05 19.23
C LEU A 1087 51.71 24.42 18.51
N ARG A 1088 50.57 24.44 19.22
CA ARG A 1088 49.28 24.86 18.66
C ARG A 1088 48.63 25.89 19.58
N PRO A 1089 48.85 27.20 19.37
CA PRO A 1089 48.15 28.25 20.08
C PRO A 1089 46.70 28.35 19.61
N THR A 1090 45.87 27.38 19.98
CA THR A 1090 44.42 27.56 20.03
C THR A 1090 44.08 28.42 21.25
N ASN A 1091 43.07 29.28 21.10
CA ASN A 1091 42.87 30.52 21.88
C ASN A 1091 42.48 30.34 23.38
N THR A 1092 42.79 29.20 24.00
CA THR A 1092 42.33 28.82 25.36
C THR A 1092 43.35 28.04 26.22
N SER A 1093 44.60 27.85 25.76
CA SER A 1093 45.63 27.12 26.52
C SER A 1093 46.52 28.03 27.38
N SER A 1094 46.00 28.54 28.50
CA SER A 1094 46.75 29.41 29.44
C SER A 1094 47.71 28.66 30.38
N HIS A 1095 47.99 27.38 30.10
CA HIS A 1095 48.65 26.45 31.04
C HIS A 1095 50.07 26.00 30.63
N VAL A 1096 50.60 26.50 29.51
CA VAL A 1096 51.97 26.20 29.05
C VAL A 1096 52.71 27.51 28.79
N HIS A 1097 53.89 27.67 29.41
CA HIS A 1097 54.74 28.84 29.27
C HIS A 1097 56.11 28.41 28.73
N VAL A 1098 56.59 29.05 27.65
CA VAL A 1098 57.88 28.76 27.02
C VAL A 1098 58.85 29.91 27.32
N GLN A 1099 60.04 29.59 27.80
CA GLN A 1099 61.07 30.58 28.15
C GLN A 1099 62.42 30.11 27.61
N GLY A 1100 62.92 30.81 26.59
CA GLY A 1100 64.07 30.38 25.78
C GLY A 1100 63.66 30.14 24.32
N GLU A 1101 64.60 29.62 23.52
CA GLU A 1101 64.35 29.29 22.11
C GLU A 1101 63.80 27.86 21.99
N LEU A 1102 62.64 27.70 21.34
CA LEU A 1102 61.97 26.42 21.12
C LEU A 1102 61.62 26.31 19.63
N VAL A 1103 62.23 25.34 18.93
CA VAL A 1103 62.12 25.22 17.47
C VAL A 1103 61.60 23.83 17.10
N GLU A 1104 60.52 23.79 16.30
CA GLU A 1104 60.01 22.54 15.72
C GLU A 1104 61.09 21.91 14.82
N SER A 1105 61.38 20.63 15.06
CA SER A 1105 62.53 19.95 14.47
C SER A 1105 62.17 18.50 14.12
N ASN A 1106 62.87 17.93 13.15
CA ASN A 1106 62.63 16.57 12.64
C ASN A 1106 63.48 15.48 13.35
N CYS A 1107 64.30 15.86 14.32
CA CYS A 1107 65.08 14.92 15.12
C CYS A 1107 64.19 13.89 15.84
N GLY A 1108 64.57 12.62 15.75
CA GLY A 1108 63.78 11.49 16.27
C GLY A 1108 62.59 11.07 15.41
N ALA A 1109 62.40 11.64 14.22
CA ALA A 1109 61.51 11.04 13.23
C ALA A 1109 62.17 9.79 12.61
N SER A 1110 61.71 8.60 12.99
CA SER A 1110 62.07 7.36 12.28
C SER A 1110 61.64 7.49 10.80
N PRO A 1111 62.48 7.09 9.83
CA PRO A 1111 62.08 7.08 8.43
C PRO A 1111 60.88 6.14 8.25
N LEU A 1112 59.81 6.66 7.63
CA LEU A 1112 58.61 5.88 7.32
C LEU A 1112 58.91 4.87 6.22
N THR A 1113 59.26 3.63 6.59
CA THR A 1113 59.08 2.47 5.71
C THR A 1113 57.60 2.08 5.68
N ILE A 1114 56.78 2.95 5.09
CA ILE A 1114 55.47 2.54 4.57
C ILE A 1114 55.80 1.77 3.27
N PRO A 1115 55.42 0.48 3.12
CA PRO A 1115 55.51 -0.16 1.83
C PRO A 1115 54.61 0.61 0.85
N PRO A 1116 55.08 0.94 -0.37
CA PRO A 1116 54.26 1.71 -1.30
C PRO A 1116 52.96 0.95 -1.56
N MET A 1117 51.82 1.59 -1.28
CA MET A 1117 50.54 1.09 -1.73
C MET A 1117 50.58 0.98 -3.25
N SER A 1118 50.05 -0.12 -3.79
CA SER A 1118 49.88 -0.24 -5.24
C SER A 1118 48.97 0.88 -5.74
N ALA A 1119 49.20 1.34 -6.97
CA ALA A 1119 48.45 2.45 -7.59
C ALA A 1119 46.94 2.18 -7.80
N ALA A 1120 46.42 1.06 -7.29
CA ALA A 1120 45.00 0.73 -7.29
C ALA A 1120 44.21 1.37 -6.13
N THR A 1121 44.86 2.05 -5.18
CA THR A 1121 44.22 2.58 -3.95
C THR A 1121 44.63 4.01 -3.57
N ASP A 1122 44.97 4.88 -4.54
CA ASP A 1122 45.06 6.33 -4.32
C ASP A 1122 43.82 7.04 -4.90
N PRO A 1123 42.97 7.71 -4.08
CA PRO A 1123 41.80 8.44 -4.56
C PRO A 1123 42.08 9.83 -5.17
N TRP A 1124 43.32 10.35 -5.15
CA TRP A 1124 43.60 11.76 -5.43
C TRP A 1124 44.46 12.05 -6.67
N HIS A 1125 44.79 11.05 -7.48
CA HIS A 1125 45.40 11.30 -8.79
C HIS A 1125 44.34 11.70 -9.85
N LEU A 1126 44.19 13.01 -10.07
CA LEU A 1126 43.62 13.54 -11.31
C LEU A 1126 44.71 13.55 -12.39
N ASP A 1127 44.53 12.76 -13.44
CA ASP A 1127 45.18 13.02 -14.73
C ASP A 1127 44.18 13.65 -15.70
N SER A 1128 44.47 14.88 -16.10
CA SER A 1128 43.70 15.61 -17.11
C SER A 1128 44.59 15.99 -18.30
N ALA A 1129 44.10 15.64 -19.49
CA ALA A 1129 44.47 16.16 -20.80
C ALA A 1129 45.82 15.74 -21.46
N SER A 1130 45.71 14.71 -22.31
CA SER A 1130 46.03 14.73 -23.76
C SER A 1130 47.47 14.93 -24.30
N ALA A 1131 47.74 14.10 -25.32
CA ALA A 1131 48.57 14.31 -26.53
C ALA A 1131 49.95 13.61 -26.62
N ASP A 1132 50.16 13.06 -27.81
CA ASP A 1132 51.40 12.64 -28.50
C ASP A 1132 52.33 11.56 -27.91
N PHE A 1133 52.16 10.34 -28.45
CA PHE A 1133 53.28 9.44 -28.79
C PHE A 1133 54.17 10.12 -29.86
N PRO A 1134 55.51 9.94 -29.90
CA PRO A 1134 56.07 8.63 -30.31
C PRO A 1134 57.56 8.29 -29.98
N TYR A 1135 58.01 7.14 -30.52
CA TYR A 1135 59.39 6.72 -30.88
C TYR A 1135 60.36 6.06 -29.86
N ASN A 1136 60.47 4.73 -30.02
CA ASN A 1136 61.65 3.86 -30.16
C ASN A 1136 62.84 3.80 -29.18
N GLY A 1137 63.25 2.55 -28.92
CA GLY A 1137 64.56 2.11 -28.38
C GLY A 1137 64.42 0.84 -27.54
N GLN A 1138 64.29 -0.35 -28.15
CA GLN A 1138 65.35 -1.38 -28.29
C GLN A 1138 66.18 -1.66 -27.01
N ALA A 1139 66.49 -2.89 -26.60
CA ALA A 1139 66.06 -4.27 -26.90
C ALA A 1139 66.72 -5.17 -25.80
N ILE A 1140 66.21 -6.33 -25.37
CA ILE A 1140 66.44 -7.73 -25.83
C ILE A 1140 65.84 -8.58 -24.66
N GLY A 1141 64.94 -9.56 -24.85
CA GLY A 1141 65.20 -11.00 -25.13
C GLY A 1141 65.54 -11.78 -23.84
N ASP A 1142 65.03 -12.97 -23.50
CA ASP A 1142 64.15 -13.97 -24.15
C ASP A 1142 63.29 -14.67 -23.05
N GLY A 1143 62.28 -15.51 -23.33
CA GLY A 1143 61.80 -16.01 -24.61
C GLY A 1143 60.37 -16.60 -24.51
N VAL A 1144 59.69 -16.73 -25.65
CA VAL A 1144 58.25 -17.03 -25.75
C VAL A 1144 57.97 -18.51 -26.02
N ASN A 1145 57.04 -19.09 -25.28
CA ASN A 1145 56.57 -20.47 -25.48
C ASN A 1145 55.62 -20.55 -26.70
N ARG A 1146 56.06 -21.21 -27.78
CA ARG A 1146 55.53 -21.04 -29.15
C ARG A 1146 54.23 -21.80 -29.47
N ASN A 1147 53.40 -22.12 -28.47
CA ASN A 1147 52.17 -22.91 -28.64
C ASN A 1147 50.85 -22.19 -28.28
N SER A 1148 50.88 -21.03 -27.61
CA SER A 1148 49.66 -20.31 -27.20
C SER A 1148 49.02 -19.48 -28.32
N ALA A 1149 49.83 -18.88 -29.20
CA ALA A 1149 49.35 -17.99 -30.27
C ALA A 1149 48.51 -18.70 -31.34
N ILE A 1150 48.81 -19.98 -31.63
CA ILE A 1150 48.06 -20.77 -32.62
C ILE A 1150 46.67 -21.09 -32.07
N ILE A 1151 46.57 -21.47 -30.80
CA ILE A 1151 45.29 -21.79 -30.14
C ILE A 1151 44.41 -20.52 -30.04
N GLY A 1152 44.99 -19.40 -29.62
CA GLY A 1152 44.29 -18.10 -29.59
C GLY A 1152 43.83 -17.65 -30.98
N GLY A 1153 44.66 -17.82 -32.01
CA GLY A 1153 44.32 -17.50 -33.40
C GLY A 1153 43.17 -18.36 -33.94
N VAL A 1154 43.18 -19.67 -33.69
CA VAL A 1154 42.09 -20.57 -34.11
C VAL A 1154 40.78 -20.22 -33.40
N ILE A 1155 40.82 -19.94 -32.08
CA ILE A 1155 39.63 -19.52 -31.32
C ILE A 1155 39.09 -18.18 -31.85
N ALA A 1156 39.96 -17.20 -32.13
CA ALA A 1156 39.55 -15.91 -32.69
C ALA A 1156 38.93 -16.06 -34.10
N VAL A 1157 39.47 -16.92 -34.96
CA VAL A 1157 38.89 -17.21 -36.28
C VAL A 1157 37.54 -17.93 -36.16
N VAL A 1158 37.39 -18.87 -35.22
CA VAL A 1158 36.10 -19.55 -34.97
C VAL A 1158 35.04 -18.55 -34.45
N ILE A 1159 35.39 -17.68 -33.49
CA ILE A 1159 34.48 -16.64 -33.01
C ILE A 1159 34.13 -15.65 -34.12
N PHE A 1160 35.11 -15.21 -34.91
CA PHE A 1160 34.89 -14.27 -36.01
C PHE A 1160 34.01 -14.88 -37.12
N THR A 1161 34.22 -16.15 -37.48
CA THR A 1161 33.38 -16.86 -38.45
C THR A 1161 31.97 -17.08 -37.93
N ILE A 1162 31.77 -17.40 -36.65
CA ILE A 1162 30.43 -17.46 -36.01
C ILE A 1162 29.75 -16.09 -36.02
N LEU A 1163 30.46 -15.00 -35.71
CA LEU A 1163 29.90 -13.66 -35.78
C LEU A 1163 29.57 -13.25 -37.23
N CYS A 1164 30.41 -13.61 -38.20
CA CYS A 1164 30.13 -13.38 -39.61
C CYS A 1164 28.92 -14.18 -40.11
N THR A 1165 28.76 -15.45 -39.72
CA THR A 1165 27.57 -16.24 -40.08
C THR A 1165 26.32 -15.75 -39.36
N LEU A 1166 26.41 -15.28 -38.11
CA LEU A 1166 25.30 -14.59 -37.42
C LEU A 1166 24.90 -13.31 -38.15
N VAL A 1167 25.85 -12.44 -38.54
CA VAL A 1167 25.55 -11.24 -39.33
C VAL A 1167 24.99 -11.59 -40.71
N PHE A 1168 25.45 -12.69 -41.33
CA PHE A 1168 24.89 -13.18 -42.60
C PHE A 1168 23.49 -13.78 -42.43
N LEU A 1169 23.20 -14.49 -41.34
CA LEU A 1169 21.88 -15.03 -41.01
C LEU A 1169 20.90 -13.91 -40.66
N ILE A 1170 21.33 -12.93 -39.87
CA ILE A 1170 20.58 -11.71 -39.57
C ILE A 1170 20.27 -10.96 -40.88
N ARG A 1171 21.28 -10.73 -41.73
CA ARG A 1171 21.06 -10.13 -43.06
C ARG A 1171 20.20 -11.00 -43.98
N TYR A 1172 20.27 -12.33 -43.92
CA TYR A 1172 19.43 -13.24 -44.70
C TYR A 1172 17.98 -13.19 -44.24
N MET A 1173 17.74 -13.23 -42.93
CA MET A 1173 16.42 -13.06 -42.32
C MET A 1173 15.80 -11.70 -42.65
N PHE A 1174 16.58 -10.61 -42.59
CA PHE A 1174 16.09 -9.27 -42.96
C PHE A 1174 15.94 -9.10 -44.49
N ARG A 1175 16.77 -9.75 -45.31
CA ARG A 1175 16.69 -9.69 -46.78
C ARG A 1175 15.56 -10.57 -47.36
N HIS A 1176 15.02 -11.51 -46.57
CA HIS A 1176 13.81 -12.27 -46.89
C HIS A 1176 12.53 -11.77 -46.16
N LYS A 1177 12.62 -10.76 -45.28
CA LYS A 1177 11.45 -10.05 -44.73
C LYS A 1177 11.26 -8.67 -45.40
N GLY A 1178 11.18 -8.70 -46.74
CA GLY A 1178 11.17 -7.53 -47.60
C GLY A 1178 10.03 -7.47 -48.63
N THR A 1179 8.95 -8.24 -48.46
CA THR A 1179 7.69 -8.10 -49.23
C THR A 1179 6.50 -8.56 -48.39
N TYR A 1180 5.42 -7.79 -48.42
CA TYR A 1180 4.18 -8.09 -47.71
C TYR A 1180 3.46 -9.29 -48.33
N HIS A 1181 3.07 -10.25 -47.49
CA HIS A 1181 1.85 -11.02 -47.69
C HIS A 1181 1.11 -11.06 -46.36
N THR A 1182 0.17 -10.13 -46.20
CA THR A 1182 -0.95 -10.33 -45.29
C THR A 1182 -1.74 -11.52 -45.82
N ASN A 1183 -1.80 -12.61 -45.06
CA ASN A 1183 -2.82 -13.64 -45.29
C ASN A 1183 -4.16 -13.08 -44.80
N GLU A 1184 -4.73 -12.18 -45.59
CA GLU A 1184 -6.17 -11.94 -45.60
C GLU A 1184 -6.85 -13.27 -45.92
N ALA A 1185 -7.89 -13.61 -45.15
CA ALA A 1185 -8.73 -14.75 -45.48
C ALA A 1185 -9.48 -14.46 -46.79
N LYS A 1186 -9.17 -15.21 -47.86
CA LYS A 1186 -9.94 -15.16 -49.11
C LYS A 1186 -11.33 -15.73 -48.90
N GLY A 1187 -12.25 -14.85 -48.48
CA GLY A 1187 -13.68 -15.12 -48.34
C GLY A 1187 -14.58 -13.88 -48.47
N SER A 1188 -14.02 -12.70 -48.77
CA SER A 1188 -14.73 -11.41 -48.70
C SER A 1188 -15.06 -10.76 -50.05
N GLU A 1189 -14.51 -11.22 -51.18
CA GLU A 1189 -14.73 -10.59 -52.51
C GLU A 1189 -16.16 -10.75 -53.09
N SER A 1190 -17.09 -11.35 -52.34
CA SER A 1190 -18.51 -11.41 -52.71
C SER A 1190 -19.48 -11.26 -51.51
N ALA A 1191 -19.08 -10.56 -50.45
CA ALA A 1191 -19.89 -10.37 -49.23
C ALA A 1191 -20.18 -8.88 -48.98
N GLU A 1192 -21.46 -8.50 -48.92
CA GLU A 1192 -21.88 -7.09 -48.80
C GLU A 1192 -21.77 -6.49 -47.38
N SER A 1193 -21.39 -7.26 -46.35
CA SER A 1193 -21.15 -6.72 -45.00
C SER A 1193 -20.16 -7.55 -44.16
N ALA A 1194 -19.63 -6.92 -43.11
CA ALA A 1194 -18.63 -7.51 -42.22
C ALA A 1194 -19.12 -8.76 -41.45
N ASP A 1195 -20.43 -8.85 -41.16
CA ASP A 1195 -21.01 -9.95 -40.37
C ASP A 1195 -21.04 -11.29 -41.13
N ALA A 1196 -20.94 -11.26 -42.47
CA ALA A 1196 -20.94 -12.47 -43.30
C ALA A 1196 -19.58 -13.20 -43.32
N ALA A 1197 -18.47 -12.49 -43.03
CA ALA A 1197 -17.12 -13.05 -43.12
C ALA A 1197 -16.74 -13.95 -41.93
N ILE A 1198 -17.48 -13.89 -40.83
CA ILE A 1198 -17.11 -14.53 -39.55
C ILE A 1198 -17.68 -15.96 -39.40
N MET A 1199 -18.68 -16.35 -40.20
CA MET A 1199 -19.40 -17.63 -40.00
C MET A 1199 -18.77 -18.89 -40.59
N ASN A 1200 -17.68 -18.80 -41.37
CA ASN A 1200 -17.07 -19.98 -42.02
C ASN A 1200 -15.66 -20.28 -41.50
N ASN A 1201 -15.58 -21.15 -40.50
CA ASN A 1201 -14.53 -22.17 -40.35
C ASN A 1201 -14.98 -23.22 -39.33
N ASP A 1202 -15.43 -24.38 -39.83
CA ASP A 1202 -16.00 -25.49 -39.06
C ASP A 1202 -14.88 -26.49 -38.64
N PRO A 1203 -15.06 -27.31 -37.59
CA PRO A 1203 -13.96 -28.05 -36.96
C PRO A 1203 -13.79 -29.47 -37.54
N ASN A 1204 -12.56 -29.85 -37.91
CA ASN A 1204 -12.14 -31.25 -37.99
C ASN A 1204 -10.61 -31.38 -38.14
N PHE A 1205 -9.89 -31.58 -37.03
CA PHE A 1205 -8.71 -32.45 -37.02
C PHE A 1205 -8.41 -32.94 -35.60
N THR A 1206 -8.33 -34.26 -35.44
CA THR A 1206 -7.97 -34.95 -34.20
C THR A 1206 -6.58 -35.55 -34.34
N GLU A 1207 -5.65 -35.30 -33.42
CA GLU A 1207 -4.66 -36.29 -33.00
C GLU A 1207 -3.98 -35.93 -31.66
N THR A 1208 -3.16 -36.84 -31.14
CA THR A 1208 -2.93 -37.08 -29.70
C THR A 1208 -1.64 -36.47 -29.11
N ILE A 1209 -1.73 -36.08 -27.83
CA ILE A 1209 -0.75 -36.25 -26.73
C ILE A 1209 0.74 -36.40 -27.12
N ASP A 1210 1.63 -35.47 -26.72
CA ASP A 1210 2.50 -35.69 -25.53
C ASP A 1210 3.30 -34.45 -25.01
N GLU A 1211 3.77 -34.59 -23.77
CA GLU A 1211 4.90 -33.96 -23.06
C GLU A 1211 5.24 -32.45 -23.18
N SER A 1212 4.93 -31.76 -22.08
CA SER A 1212 5.83 -30.87 -21.32
C SER A 1212 6.72 -29.82 -22.02
N LYS A 1213 6.47 -28.54 -21.69
CA LYS A 1213 7.55 -27.60 -21.38
C LYS A 1213 7.07 -26.54 -20.39
N LYS A 1214 7.81 -26.41 -19.27
CA LYS A 1214 7.69 -25.28 -18.36
C LYS A 1214 8.36 -24.08 -19.00
N GLU A 1215 7.64 -22.97 -19.16
CA GLU A 1215 8.26 -21.67 -19.40
C GLU A 1215 8.22 -20.86 -18.11
N TRP A 1216 9.38 -20.31 -17.75
CA TRP A 1216 9.57 -19.41 -16.63
C TRP A 1216 9.49 -17.99 -17.19
N LEU A 1217 8.66 -17.14 -16.59
CA LEU A 1217 8.67 -15.71 -16.88
C LEU A 1217 9.63 -15.01 -15.90
N ILE A 1218 10.50 -14.17 -16.46
CA ILE A 1218 11.29 -13.14 -15.78
C ILE A 1218 10.52 -11.83 -15.95
#